data_AF-A0A182K0A3-F1
#
_entry.id   AF-A0A182K0A3-F1
#
_cell.length_a   1.000
_cell.length_b   1.000
_cell.length_c   1.000
_cell.angle_alpha   90.00
_cell.angle_beta   90.00
_cell.angle_gamma   90.00
#
_symmetry.space_group_name_H-M   'P 1'
#
loop_
_entity.id
_entity.type
_entity.pdbx_description
1 polymer ?
#
loop_
_entity_poly.entity_id
_entity_poly.type
_entity_poly.pdbx_seq_one_letter_code
_entity_poly.pdbx_strand_id
1 'polypeptide(L)'
;MKAAVVAGLLLISVASINAATDRIVCYFGSWATYRIGNGKYDVESINPNLCTHIVYTFVGLDTKGNVKILDSWLDISLGGYSRFVQLKQRNPNVKLMLAIGGWNEGSASYSTMANSDLLRAVFVESAVSFVKRYGFDGFDIDWEYPTLRGGSVDDRVGFIKLLRDLRARFDREGLLLSIATAATADYLVSAYDVPEINKYVHFVNLMTYDLHAYWDAQTGANAPMYPESWETGYTTKMLNVDACVRAWLGAGLESSKLVLGVPVYGHTFKLAFTTDTRVGAPTVGPGEAGPYTLEPGTLSYLEICEKLTAGGYTKAFSSVQQVPYAYQGNQWISYDDTNSIAIKVQYAKRMNLGGIMVWSIESDDARGICGEGQHPITSAVYREVFGTGTPAPGTTTTAATTTTTSTAKPITTTTTQRPITTTSTTTYRTTTTTTTAKPTQKLVCPASGFLRDPNNCAQFYQCYPGLPIQENWLLRCPSDKVFCFFDNKATYLVGDGKVTIEDINPNLCTHIVYSSISLTSTGKIQLLDSYTDVTNGGFARFQSVCQRAPTVKCMIGLNSLQSGSRPFSNMMNNTVTRQAAVNSIMNFLIQQYQFDGLDFYWQYPVLKGGNPEDRYNFVTFISELSANLHMYGLLLTLSVAPTSDFFMGSYDVPSLVRYVDYFNVMAFNLHHYWDGKTGHQSALYASGKETSLYEAALNVDGIVTGWIAEGAPASKLILGITPTANIMKLYASINTGVGARTAGRGDMGQYTTTEGIMSYPELCLERAKSGWETFLDRTQQSYYATNKIMWATFEDIQTLQLKGSYIITRGLAGMAMYDMENDDVKNLCGKGFYPLLKGVNIGLGRKVEEDVSSGTTTLKPSTTTTNAPTTTTTTATITTTTTKASTTSTTTTTKAPTTTTPSPVVLPTVCPRNGYVRDPNNCSVYYRCIPNGSFFTSWKYTCLNGLYFNIVTSTCDYPSRVAC
;
A
#
# COMPACT_ATOMS: atom_id res chain seq x y z
N MET A 1 78.08 17.65 28.09
CA MET A 1 78.17 16.48 29.01
C MET A 1 76.76 16.03 29.39
N LYS A 2 76.58 14.73 29.66
CA LYS A 2 75.28 14.09 29.90
C LYS A 2 74.79 14.40 31.34
N ALA A 3 73.56 14.90 31.52
CA ALA A 3 72.79 14.81 32.79
C ALA A 3 71.36 15.43 32.70
N ALA A 4 71.17 16.52 31.96
CA ALA A 4 70.05 17.44 32.21
C ALA A 4 68.68 17.10 31.55
N VAL A 5 68.57 16.07 30.72
CA VAL A 5 67.33 15.80 29.93
C VAL A 5 66.44 14.70 30.53
N VAL A 6 66.92 13.95 31.53
CA VAL A 6 66.21 12.78 32.08
C VAL A 6 65.12 13.15 33.12
N ALA A 7 65.14 14.37 33.66
CA ALA A 7 64.17 14.79 34.69
C ALA A 7 62.81 15.26 34.15
N GLY A 8 62.67 15.48 32.83
CA GLY A 8 61.43 16.00 32.21
C GLY A 8 60.40 14.95 31.78
N LEU A 9 60.71 13.65 31.90
CA LEU A 9 59.92 12.56 31.31
C LEU A 9 59.25 11.63 32.32
N LEU A 10 59.15 12.03 33.59
CA LEU A 10 58.62 11.18 34.67
C LEU A 10 57.48 11.82 35.49
N LEU A 11 56.74 12.75 34.87
CA LEU A 11 55.51 13.36 35.42
C LEU A 11 54.35 13.41 34.42
N ILE A 12 54.33 12.53 33.41
CA ILE A 12 53.05 12.14 32.78
C ILE A 12 52.54 10.94 33.59
N SER A 13 51.89 11.27 34.72
CA SER A 13 51.19 10.30 35.55
C SER A 13 50.15 9.55 34.73
N VAL A 14 50.09 8.25 34.95
CA VAL A 14 49.11 7.30 34.40
C VAL A 14 47.68 7.83 34.59
N ALA A 15 47.16 8.55 33.60
CA ALA A 15 45.74 8.74 33.44
C ALA A 15 45.19 7.43 32.87
N SER A 16 44.56 6.64 33.74
CA SER A 16 43.96 5.37 33.37
C SER A 16 43.06 5.55 32.16
N ILE A 17 43.33 4.78 31.08
CA ILE A 17 42.44 4.71 29.92
C ILE A 17 41.23 3.85 30.32
N ASN A 18 40.38 4.41 31.18
CA ASN A 18 39.03 3.91 31.39
C ASN A 18 38.23 4.34 30.15
N ALA A 19 38.05 3.42 29.21
CA ALA A 19 37.08 3.61 28.13
C ALA A 19 35.69 3.74 28.76
N ALA A 20 35.18 4.97 28.85
CA ALA A 20 33.87 5.22 29.42
C ALA A 20 32.80 4.64 28.49
N THR A 21 31.84 3.91 29.06
CA THR A 21 30.56 3.66 28.37
C THR A 21 29.88 5.00 28.17
N ASP A 22 30.00 5.57 26.97
CA ASP A 22 29.67 6.97 26.67
C ASP A 22 28.74 7.15 25.46
N ARG A 23 28.39 6.07 24.74
CA ARG A 23 27.40 6.11 23.65
C ARG A 23 26.04 5.60 24.10
N ILE A 24 25.01 6.28 23.62
CA ILE A 24 23.62 5.85 23.61
C ILE A 24 23.15 5.90 22.16
N VAL A 25 22.77 4.75 21.60
CA VAL A 25 22.33 4.56 20.21
C VAL A 25 20.84 4.24 20.21
N CYS A 26 20.02 5.21 19.85
CA CYS A 26 18.57 5.11 19.91
C CYS A 26 17.98 4.79 18.53
N TYR A 27 17.30 3.66 18.39
CA TYR A 27 16.60 3.33 17.15
C TYR A 27 15.17 3.92 17.16
N PHE A 28 14.77 4.51 16.03
CA PHE A 28 13.44 5.08 15.81
C PHE A 28 12.75 4.38 14.62
N GLY A 29 11.72 3.61 14.93
CA GLY A 29 10.81 2.99 13.95
C GLY A 29 9.88 4.02 13.31
N SER A 30 10.18 4.42 12.07
CA SER A 30 9.41 5.44 11.33
C SER A 30 7.90 5.13 11.24
N TRP A 31 7.53 3.85 11.18
CA TRP A 31 6.15 3.35 11.13
C TRP A 31 5.31 3.73 12.37
N ALA A 32 5.94 4.14 13.48
CA ALA A 32 5.26 4.63 14.68
C ALA A 32 4.44 5.91 14.45
N THR A 33 4.73 6.63 13.36
CA THR A 33 3.90 7.72 12.81
C THR A 33 2.44 7.29 12.60
N TYR A 34 2.21 6.02 12.28
CA TYR A 34 0.89 5.45 11.97
C TYR A 34 0.17 4.82 13.17
N ARG A 35 0.84 4.65 14.31
CA ARG A 35 0.19 4.18 15.55
C ARG A 35 -0.89 5.19 15.95
N ILE A 36 -1.96 4.69 16.58
CA ILE A 36 -3.10 5.52 17.03
C ILE A 36 -2.97 5.92 18.50
N GLY A 37 -3.72 6.95 18.92
CA GLY A 37 -3.89 7.29 20.33
C GLY A 37 -2.58 7.70 21.04
N ASN A 38 -2.29 7.04 22.16
CA ASN A 38 -1.08 7.32 22.96
C ASN A 38 0.19 6.78 22.29
N GLY A 39 0.10 5.64 21.60
CA GLY A 39 1.25 5.05 20.89
C GLY A 39 1.69 5.80 19.63
N LYS A 40 0.96 6.83 19.18
CA LYS A 40 1.39 7.66 18.06
C LYS A 40 2.71 8.40 18.39
N TYR A 41 3.72 8.22 17.55
CA TYR A 41 5.03 8.84 17.72
C TYR A 41 5.61 9.33 16.37
N ASP A 42 5.57 10.64 16.14
CA ASP A 42 6.20 11.30 14.98
C ASP A 42 7.65 11.73 15.32
N VAL A 43 8.47 12.07 14.31
CA VAL A 43 9.86 12.58 14.45
C VAL A 43 10.00 13.70 15.48
N GLU A 44 9.02 14.61 15.57
CA GLU A 44 9.05 15.74 16.51
C GLU A 44 9.00 15.30 17.98
N SER A 45 8.43 14.11 18.24
CA SER A 45 8.35 13.48 19.58
C SER A 45 9.72 13.04 20.09
N ILE A 46 10.72 12.88 19.20
CA ILE A 46 12.08 12.49 19.59
C ILE A 46 12.69 13.59 20.45
N ASN A 47 13.26 13.19 21.60
CA ASN A 47 14.09 14.06 22.42
C ASN A 47 15.58 13.78 22.12
N PRO A 48 16.24 14.56 21.25
CA PRO A 48 17.60 14.25 20.80
C PRO A 48 18.67 14.51 21.86
N ASN A 49 18.31 14.94 23.08
CA ASN A 49 19.22 15.10 24.20
C ASN A 49 19.37 13.82 25.05
N LEU A 50 18.51 12.81 24.86
CA LEU A 50 18.61 11.52 25.57
C LEU A 50 19.55 10.52 24.89
N CYS A 51 20.02 10.84 23.68
CA CYS A 51 20.74 9.93 22.80
C CYS A 51 21.99 10.61 22.25
N THR A 52 23.07 9.85 22.04
CA THR A 52 24.27 10.35 21.34
C THR A 52 24.19 10.13 19.84
N HIS A 53 23.57 9.01 19.45
CA HIS A 53 23.30 8.60 18.09
C HIS A 53 21.81 8.24 18.01
N ILE A 54 21.14 8.63 16.93
CA ILE A 54 19.75 8.23 16.65
C ILE A 54 19.72 7.64 15.24
N VAL A 55 19.14 6.46 15.11
CA VAL A 55 19.11 5.69 13.87
C VAL A 55 17.67 5.67 13.34
N TYR A 56 17.46 6.23 12.15
CA TYR A 56 16.18 6.18 11.44
C TYR A 56 16.02 4.80 10.80
N THR A 57 14.90 4.11 11.06
CA THR A 57 14.62 2.80 10.49
C THR A 57 13.35 2.79 9.65
N PHE A 58 13.30 2.21 8.44
CA PHE A 58 14.39 1.60 7.65
C PHE A 58 14.34 2.10 6.20
N VAL A 59 15.48 2.07 5.53
CA VAL A 59 15.53 1.84 4.07
C VAL A 59 15.69 0.34 3.80
N GLY A 60 15.36 -0.10 2.59
CA GLY A 60 15.55 -1.49 2.14
C GLY A 60 16.52 -1.60 0.99
N LEU A 61 16.52 -2.76 0.33
CA LEU A 61 17.38 -3.09 -0.80
C LEU A 61 16.55 -3.40 -2.06
N ASP A 62 16.87 -2.78 -3.20
CA ASP A 62 16.26 -3.14 -4.49
C ASP A 62 16.96 -4.33 -5.17
N THR A 63 16.30 -4.93 -6.16
CA THR A 63 16.82 -6.09 -6.91
C THR A 63 18.04 -5.79 -7.79
N LYS A 64 18.44 -4.52 -7.89
CA LYS A 64 19.63 -4.05 -8.61
C LYS A 64 20.78 -3.69 -7.64
N GLY A 65 20.58 -3.89 -6.34
CA GLY A 65 21.56 -3.61 -5.30
C GLY A 65 21.58 -2.15 -4.81
N ASN A 66 20.56 -1.33 -5.05
CA ASN A 66 20.51 0.04 -4.54
C ASN A 66 19.74 0.13 -3.22
N VAL A 67 20.08 1.13 -2.40
CA VAL A 67 19.22 1.60 -1.30
C VAL A 67 17.84 2.00 -1.83
N LYS A 68 16.79 1.39 -1.26
CA LYS A 68 15.38 1.55 -1.60
C LYS A 68 14.65 2.29 -0.47
N ILE A 69 13.86 3.30 -0.81
CA ILE A 69 12.95 3.95 0.15
C ILE A 69 11.75 3.01 0.37
N LEU A 70 11.44 2.69 1.63
CA LEU A 70 10.33 1.81 1.97
C LEU A 70 8.99 2.56 2.02
N ASP A 71 8.98 3.76 2.60
CA ASP A 71 7.79 4.61 2.66
C ASP A 71 8.06 5.98 2.04
N SER A 72 7.87 6.08 0.72
CA SER A 72 8.08 7.34 0.01
C SER A 72 7.07 8.43 0.38
N TRP A 73 5.92 8.10 0.98
CA TRP A 73 4.95 9.10 1.42
C TRP A 73 5.43 9.76 2.71
N LEU A 74 5.81 8.97 3.71
CA LEU A 74 6.35 9.48 4.98
C LEU A 74 7.71 10.16 4.77
N ASP A 75 8.64 9.46 4.12
CA ASP A 75 10.05 9.84 4.11
C ASP A 75 10.33 11.01 3.16
N ILE A 76 9.63 11.06 2.01
CA ILE A 76 9.85 12.06 0.96
C ILE A 76 8.70 13.07 0.91
N SER A 77 7.46 12.63 0.71
CA SER A 77 6.33 13.57 0.53
C SER A 77 6.01 14.38 1.79
N LEU A 78 6.12 13.76 2.98
CA LEU A 78 6.05 14.46 4.28
C LEU A 78 7.42 14.84 4.86
N GLY A 79 8.49 14.65 4.07
CA GLY A 79 9.86 15.01 4.44
C GLY A 79 10.39 14.32 5.69
N GLY A 80 10.01 13.09 5.99
CA GLY A 80 10.46 12.34 7.17
C GLY A 80 11.98 12.40 7.39
N TYR A 81 12.79 12.12 6.36
CA TYR A 81 14.25 12.24 6.47
C TYR A 81 14.71 13.68 6.72
N SER A 82 14.11 14.67 6.04
CA SER A 82 14.52 16.07 6.18
C SER A 82 14.13 16.66 7.54
N ARG A 83 13.01 16.22 8.13
CA ARG A 83 12.58 16.54 9.50
C ARG A 83 13.47 15.84 10.53
N PHE A 84 13.85 14.59 10.28
CA PHE A 84 14.74 13.86 11.17
C PHE A 84 16.10 14.52 11.28
N VAL A 85 16.75 14.88 10.16
CA VAL A 85 18.07 15.57 10.24
C VAL A 85 17.99 16.97 10.87
N GLN A 86 16.82 17.60 10.88
CA GLN A 86 16.58 18.86 11.60
C GLN A 86 16.57 18.71 13.13
N LEU A 87 16.57 17.49 13.69
CA LEU A 87 16.78 17.29 15.14
C LEU A 87 18.12 17.88 15.63
N LYS A 88 19.12 18.05 14.75
CA LYS A 88 20.35 18.81 15.03
C LYS A 88 20.12 20.26 15.45
N GLN A 89 18.99 20.87 15.11
CA GLN A 89 18.62 22.20 15.60
C GLN A 89 18.29 22.18 17.11
N ARG A 90 17.85 21.04 17.65
CA ARG A 90 17.55 20.83 19.08
C ARG A 90 18.75 20.26 19.85
N ASN A 91 19.63 19.50 19.20
CA ASN A 91 20.93 19.07 19.72
C ASN A 91 21.99 19.02 18.61
N PRO A 92 22.85 20.04 18.45
CA PRO A 92 23.87 20.05 17.38
C PRO A 92 24.92 18.94 17.45
N ASN A 93 25.07 18.28 18.62
CA ASN A 93 26.07 17.25 18.85
C ASN A 93 25.57 15.83 18.52
N VAL A 94 24.26 15.63 18.36
CA VAL A 94 23.69 14.31 18.08
C VAL A 94 24.09 13.82 16.69
N LYS A 95 24.40 12.53 16.58
CA LYS A 95 24.64 11.85 15.31
C LYS A 95 23.35 11.22 14.81
N LEU A 96 22.99 11.52 13.57
CA LEU A 96 21.74 11.06 12.96
C LEU A 96 22.10 10.11 11.83
N MET A 97 21.81 8.82 12.01
CA MET A 97 22.17 7.74 11.11
C MET A 97 20.93 7.14 10.47
N LEU A 98 21.14 6.37 9.41
CA LEU A 98 20.09 5.66 8.67
C LEU A 98 20.40 4.16 8.66
N ALA A 99 19.45 3.32 9.07
CA ALA A 99 19.60 1.86 8.97
C ALA A 99 19.00 1.31 7.67
N ILE A 100 19.64 0.28 7.13
CA ILE A 100 19.07 -0.61 6.11
C ILE A 100 18.75 -1.98 6.70
N GLY A 101 17.63 -2.57 6.27
CA GLY A 101 17.26 -3.95 6.55
C GLY A 101 16.18 -4.07 7.62
N GLY A 102 16.50 -4.74 8.72
CA GLY A 102 15.56 -5.19 9.74
C GLY A 102 14.74 -6.40 9.31
N TRP A 103 14.09 -7.03 10.29
CA TRP A 103 13.43 -8.34 10.19
C TRP A 103 12.59 -8.54 8.92
N ASN A 104 11.78 -7.56 8.54
CA ASN A 104 10.81 -7.66 7.45
C ASN A 104 11.42 -7.63 6.03
N GLU A 105 12.66 -7.15 5.86
CA GLU A 105 13.33 -7.13 4.55
C GLU A 105 13.86 -8.52 4.11
N GLY A 106 13.99 -9.45 5.06
CA GLY A 106 14.54 -10.79 4.79
C GLY A 106 16.05 -10.79 4.52
N SER A 107 16.58 -11.92 4.04
CA SER A 107 18.03 -12.13 3.88
C SER A 107 18.48 -12.41 2.43
N ALA A 108 17.65 -13.02 1.58
CA ALA A 108 18.05 -13.49 0.25
C ALA A 108 18.58 -12.38 -0.69
N SER A 109 17.98 -11.18 -0.67
CA SER A 109 18.46 -10.03 -1.46
C SER A 109 19.82 -9.52 -0.98
N TYR A 110 20.03 -9.50 0.34
CA TYR A 110 21.27 -9.07 0.98
C TYR A 110 22.41 -10.07 0.72
N SER A 111 22.12 -11.38 0.79
CA SER A 111 23.01 -12.45 0.36
C SER A 111 23.45 -12.28 -1.10
N THR A 112 22.48 -12.04 -2.00
CA THR A 112 22.76 -11.83 -3.44
C THR A 112 23.66 -10.60 -3.67
N MET A 113 23.40 -9.50 -2.95
CA MET A 113 24.18 -8.27 -3.05
C MET A 113 25.59 -8.44 -2.49
N ALA A 114 25.73 -8.96 -1.26
CA ALA A 114 27.01 -9.11 -0.57
C ALA A 114 27.98 -10.05 -1.30
N ASN A 115 27.46 -11.14 -1.88
CA ASN A 115 28.27 -12.12 -2.60
C ASN A 115 28.65 -11.71 -4.04
N SER A 116 28.13 -10.59 -4.55
CA SER A 116 28.41 -10.07 -5.90
C SER A 116 29.24 -8.79 -5.84
N ASP A 117 30.45 -8.81 -6.39
CA ASP A 117 31.35 -7.63 -6.41
C ASP A 117 30.71 -6.44 -7.14
N LEU A 118 29.92 -6.69 -8.19
CA LEU A 118 29.18 -5.65 -8.91
C LEU A 118 28.04 -5.05 -8.07
N LEU A 119 27.22 -5.89 -7.44
CA LEU A 119 26.07 -5.41 -6.66
C LEU A 119 26.53 -4.73 -5.36
N ARG A 120 27.60 -5.20 -4.71
CA ARG A 120 28.23 -4.46 -3.60
C ARG A 120 28.73 -3.09 -4.04
N ALA A 121 29.37 -2.97 -5.21
CA ALA A 121 29.85 -1.67 -5.68
C ALA A 121 28.69 -0.68 -5.93
N VAL A 122 27.61 -1.14 -6.58
CA VAL A 122 26.36 -0.36 -6.76
C VAL A 122 25.78 0.03 -5.40
N PHE A 123 25.70 -0.91 -4.47
CA PHE A 123 25.16 -0.69 -3.14
C PHE A 123 25.93 0.36 -2.36
N VAL A 124 27.25 0.22 -2.28
CA VAL A 124 28.16 1.15 -1.60
C VAL A 124 28.01 2.58 -2.15
N GLU A 125 27.99 2.75 -3.47
CA GLU A 125 27.78 4.07 -4.07
C GLU A 125 26.37 4.63 -3.76
N SER A 126 25.34 3.78 -3.81
CA SER A 126 23.97 4.20 -3.50
C SER A 126 23.80 4.62 -2.03
N ALA A 127 24.41 3.90 -1.09
CA ALA A 127 24.36 4.19 0.34
C ALA A 127 25.09 5.50 0.68
N VAL A 128 26.33 5.69 0.18
CA VAL A 128 27.06 6.97 0.34
C VAL A 128 26.27 8.13 -0.24
N SER A 129 25.71 7.95 -1.45
CA SER A 129 24.92 8.98 -2.12
C SER A 129 23.65 9.34 -1.32
N PHE A 130 22.98 8.35 -0.74
CA PHE A 130 21.76 8.54 0.04
C PHE A 130 22.02 9.29 1.36
N VAL A 131 23.01 8.83 2.13
CA VAL A 131 23.44 9.42 3.39
C VAL A 131 23.81 10.89 3.19
N LYS A 132 24.63 11.19 2.17
CA LYS A 132 25.03 12.57 1.82
C LYS A 132 23.87 13.42 1.30
N ARG A 133 22.96 12.85 0.51
CA ARG A 133 21.81 13.57 -0.07
C ARG A 133 20.86 14.13 0.99
N TYR A 134 20.61 13.36 2.05
CA TYR A 134 19.68 13.76 3.10
C TYR A 134 20.37 14.35 4.35
N GLY A 135 21.70 14.27 4.47
CA GLY A 135 22.46 14.91 5.55
C GLY A 135 22.62 14.08 6.82
N PHE A 136 22.55 12.75 6.69
CA PHE A 136 22.84 11.80 7.78
C PHE A 136 24.36 11.76 8.05
N ASP A 137 24.74 11.53 9.31
CA ASP A 137 26.15 11.39 9.76
C ASP A 137 26.73 10.00 9.50
N GLY A 138 25.91 9.03 9.09
CA GLY A 138 26.35 7.66 8.89
C GLY A 138 25.23 6.68 8.57
N PHE A 139 25.60 5.41 8.48
CA PHE A 139 24.77 4.31 8.04
C PHE A 139 24.93 3.10 8.95
N ASP A 140 23.86 2.37 9.15
CA ASP A 140 23.81 1.15 9.96
C ASP A 140 23.30 -0.02 9.10
N ILE A 141 23.92 -1.19 9.20
CA ILE A 141 23.46 -2.38 8.48
C ILE A 141 22.83 -3.35 9.48
N ASP A 142 21.53 -3.55 9.32
CA ASP A 142 20.72 -4.50 10.09
C ASP A 142 20.28 -5.65 9.19
N TRP A 143 21.26 -6.46 8.76
CA TRP A 143 20.99 -7.64 7.93
C TRP A 143 20.63 -8.81 8.85
N GLU A 144 19.36 -9.19 8.83
CA GLU A 144 18.81 -10.31 9.62
C GLU A 144 18.51 -11.56 8.78
N TYR A 145 19.37 -12.58 8.70
CA TYR A 145 20.77 -12.64 9.13
C TYR A 145 21.60 -13.30 8.01
N PRO A 146 22.91 -12.97 7.87
CA PRO A 146 23.80 -13.66 6.94
C PRO A 146 23.75 -15.18 7.16
N THR A 147 23.82 -15.97 6.09
CA THR A 147 23.73 -17.44 6.07
C THR A 147 22.35 -18.04 6.41
N LEU A 148 21.39 -17.23 6.85
CA LEU A 148 20.07 -17.66 7.33
C LEU A 148 18.94 -16.98 6.54
N ARG A 149 17.68 -17.40 6.78
CA ARG A 149 16.46 -16.80 6.20
C ARG A 149 16.50 -16.64 4.66
N GLY A 150 17.13 -17.59 3.97
CA GLY A 150 17.33 -17.58 2.51
C GLY A 150 18.71 -17.12 2.04
N GLY A 151 19.63 -16.80 2.95
CA GLY A 151 21.04 -16.55 2.68
C GLY A 151 21.86 -17.82 2.39
N SER A 152 23.14 -17.64 2.08
CA SER A 152 24.10 -18.69 1.73
C SER A 152 25.28 -18.73 2.71
N VAL A 153 26.02 -19.84 2.79
CA VAL A 153 27.22 -19.93 3.64
C VAL A 153 28.32 -18.93 3.24
N ASP A 154 28.34 -18.49 1.97
CA ASP A 154 29.30 -17.49 1.49
C ASP A 154 29.02 -16.09 2.08
N ASP A 155 27.81 -15.84 2.59
CA ASP A 155 27.42 -14.57 3.22
C ASP A 155 28.36 -14.16 4.34
N ARG A 156 28.92 -15.12 5.09
CA ARG A 156 29.92 -14.85 6.14
C ARG A 156 31.11 -14.08 5.59
N VAL A 157 31.55 -14.40 4.36
CA VAL A 157 32.65 -13.72 3.66
C VAL A 157 32.14 -12.51 2.87
N GLY A 158 30.96 -12.61 2.24
CA GLY A 158 30.31 -11.52 1.52
C GLY A 158 30.05 -10.30 2.40
N PHE A 159 29.60 -10.51 3.63
CA PHE A 159 29.35 -9.46 4.62
C PHE A 159 30.65 -8.72 5.00
N ILE A 160 31.77 -9.43 5.18
CA ILE A 160 33.07 -8.78 5.42
C ILE A 160 33.53 -7.95 4.22
N LYS A 161 33.37 -8.46 2.99
CA LYS A 161 33.66 -7.68 1.78
C LYS A 161 32.80 -6.42 1.73
N LEU A 162 31.51 -6.52 2.07
CA LEU A 162 30.59 -5.38 2.14
C LEU A 162 31.02 -4.34 3.18
N LEU A 163 31.33 -4.75 4.41
CA LEU A 163 31.77 -3.83 5.46
C LEU A 163 33.08 -3.13 5.09
N ARG A 164 34.04 -3.86 4.51
CA ARG A 164 35.29 -3.29 3.98
C ARG A 164 35.03 -2.27 2.87
N ASP A 165 34.20 -2.61 1.90
CA ASP A 165 33.94 -1.77 0.72
C ASP A 165 33.17 -0.49 1.11
N LEU A 166 32.22 -0.59 2.04
CA LEU A 166 31.57 0.57 2.68
C LEU A 166 32.56 1.41 3.47
N ARG A 167 33.34 0.80 4.38
CA ARG A 167 34.30 1.53 5.24
C ARG A 167 35.28 2.36 4.43
N ALA A 168 35.87 1.76 3.39
CA ALA A 168 36.83 2.43 2.50
C ALA A 168 36.27 3.65 1.75
N ARG A 169 34.94 3.77 1.66
CA ARG A 169 34.23 4.90 1.06
C ARG A 169 33.71 5.89 2.09
N PHE A 170 33.15 5.41 3.19
CA PHE A 170 32.63 6.22 4.30
C PHE A 170 33.74 7.05 4.97
N ASP A 171 34.95 6.50 5.13
CA ASP A 171 36.11 7.23 5.66
C ASP A 171 36.49 8.46 4.83
N ARG A 172 36.34 8.40 3.50
CA ARG A 172 36.66 9.52 2.59
C ARG A 172 35.67 10.67 2.71
N GLU A 173 34.48 10.38 3.24
CA GLU A 173 33.34 11.29 3.36
C GLU A 173 33.11 11.72 4.82
N GLY A 174 33.89 11.20 5.77
CA GLY A 174 33.74 11.48 7.20
C GLY A 174 32.50 10.85 7.85
N LEU A 175 31.96 9.78 7.27
CA LEU A 175 30.70 9.15 7.66
C LEU A 175 30.90 7.97 8.61
N LEU A 176 29.98 7.81 9.56
CA LEU A 176 29.93 6.67 10.49
C LEU A 176 29.35 5.42 9.81
N LEU A 177 29.83 4.27 10.26
CA LEU A 177 29.37 2.94 9.85
C LEU A 177 29.26 2.05 11.09
N SER A 178 28.06 1.55 11.36
CA SER A 178 27.76 0.54 12.40
C SER A 178 26.98 -0.63 11.80
N ILE A 179 26.77 -1.66 12.62
CA ILE A 179 25.92 -2.81 12.29
C ILE A 179 25.07 -3.20 13.49
N ALA A 180 23.86 -3.71 13.24
CA ALA A 180 23.09 -4.48 14.21
C ALA A 180 23.30 -5.98 13.95
N THR A 181 23.35 -6.79 15.03
CA THR A 181 23.75 -8.20 14.94
C THR A 181 23.02 -9.09 15.95
N ALA A 182 22.71 -10.32 15.55
CA ALA A 182 22.21 -11.35 16.45
C ALA A 182 23.21 -11.64 17.58
N ALA A 183 22.70 -11.81 18.79
CA ALA A 183 23.52 -11.85 19.99
C ALA A 183 24.06 -13.23 20.38
N THR A 184 23.43 -14.32 19.93
CA THR A 184 23.75 -15.68 20.39
C THR A 184 24.92 -16.32 19.62
N ALA A 185 25.61 -17.27 20.28
CA ALA A 185 26.87 -17.81 19.77
C ALA A 185 26.74 -18.69 18.51
N ASP A 186 25.58 -19.29 18.26
CA ASP A 186 25.27 -20.04 17.04
C ASP A 186 25.21 -19.13 15.80
N TYR A 187 24.68 -17.92 15.93
CA TYR A 187 24.72 -16.88 14.89
C TYR A 187 26.15 -16.32 14.74
N LEU A 188 26.87 -16.11 15.84
CA LEU A 188 28.29 -15.69 15.80
C LEU A 188 29.16 -16.68 15.00
N VAL A 189 29.03 -17.98 15.27
CA VAL A 189 29.83 -19.02 14.60
C VAL A 189 29.43 -19.20 13.13
N SER A 190 28.15 -19.07 12.78
CA SER A 190 27.67 -19.21 11.38
C SER A 190 27.88 -17.94 10.56
N ALA A 191 27.38 -16.79 11.02
CA ALA A 191 27.21 -15.57 10.23
C ALA A 191 28.37 -14.56 10.32
N TYR A 192 29.08 -14.46 11.46
CA TYR A 192 29.93 -13.30 11.76
C TYR A 192 31.43 -13.60 11.97
N ASP A 193 32.28 -13.03 11.12
CA ASP A 193 33.74 -12.98 11.34
C ASP A 193 34.08 -11.76 12.21
N VAL A 194 34.03 -11.95 13.52
CA VAL A 194 34.17 -10.88 14.51
C VAL A 194 35.52 -10.14 14.42
N PRO A 195 36.69 -10.82 14.27
CA PRO A 195 37.97 -10.14 14.06
C PRO A 195 38.04 -9.27 12.80
N GLU A 196 37.37 -9.64 11.70
CA GLU A 196 37.25 -8.78 10.52
C GLU A 196 36.24 -7.65 10.72
N ILE A 197 35.06 -7.92 11.30
CA ILE A 197 34.07 -6.88 11.67
C ILE A 197 34.72 -5.77 12.49
N ASN A 198 35.53 -6.14 13.50
CA ASN A 198 36.24 -5.21 14.38
C ASN A 198 37.13 -4.21 13.62
N LYS A 199 37.59 -4.53 12.41
CA LYS A 199 38.41 -3.63 11.58
C LYS A 199 37.58 -2.57 10.85
N TYR A 200 36.39 -2.93 10.38
CA TYR A 200 35.65 -2.10 9.42
C TYR A 200 34.56 -1.23 10.07
N VAL A 201 33.93 -1.65 11.16
CA VAL A 201 32.88 -0.86 11.82
C VAL A 201 33.41 0.08 12.91
N HIS A 202 32.67 1.15 13.18
CA HIS A 202 32.90 2.03 14.31
C HIS A 202 32.40 1.42 15.62
N PHE A 203 31.23 0.76 15.58
CA PHE A 203 30.65 0.02 16.68
C PHE A 203 29.66 -1.06 16.18
N VAL A 204 29.36 -2.02 17.05
CA VAL A 204 28.40 -3.12 16.84
C VAL A 204 27.26 -2.97 17.86
N ASN A 205 26.04 -2.84 17.36
CA ASN A 205 24.82 -2.86 18.15
C ASN A 205 24.38 -4.31 18.36
N LEU A 206 24.53 -4.82 19.58
CA LEU A 206 24.26 -6.21 19.91
C LEU A 206 22.80 -6.38 20.35
N MET A 207 22.01 -7.14 19.60
CA MET A 207 20.58 -7.33 19.85
C MET A 207 20.35 -8.37 20.97
N THR A 208 20.66 -8.00 22.21
CA THR A 208 20.49 -8.82 23.42
C THR A 208 19.04 -8.81 23.96
N TYR A 209 18.11 -9.04 23.05
CA TYR A 209 16.66 -9.15 23.27
C TYR A 209 16.07 -10.16 22.26
N ASP A 210 14.75 -10.39 22.30
CA ASP A 210 14.06 -11.49 21.62
C ASP A 210 14.60 -12.89 22.01
N LEU A 211 15.24 -12.99 23.19
CA LEU A 211 15.94 -14.19 23.65
C LEU A 211 14.98 -15.28 24.14
N HIS A 212 13.81 -14.87 24.65
CA HIS A 212 12.66 -15.75 24.87
C HIS A 212 11.36 -15.05 24.49
N ALA A 213 10.49 -15.77 23.79
CA ALA A 213 9.14 -15.33 23.47
C ALA A 213 8.18 -16.52 23.37
N TYR A 214 6.93 -16.27 22.97
CA TYR A 214 5.84 -17.24 23.01
C TYR A 214 6.08 -18.54 22.23
N TRP A 215 7.03 -18.57 21.29
CA TRP A 215 7.42 -19.77 20.54
C TRP A 215 8.15 -20.83 21.38
N ASP A 216 8.66 -20.47 22.57
CA ASP A 216 9.32 -21.39 23.50
C ASP A 216 8.36 -22.39 24.17
N ALA A 217 7.04 -22.19 24.04
CA ALA A 217 5.97 -22.94 24.74
C ALA A 217 6.04 -22.91 26.28
N GLN A 218 6.88 -22.03 26.83
CA GLN A 218 6.99 -21.70 28.26
C GLN A 218 7.31 -20.20 28.39
N THR A 219 7.06 -19.61 29.55
CA THR A 219 7.43 -18.21 29.82
C THR A 219 8.94 -18.06 29.96
N GLY A 220 9.47 -16.98 29.39
CA GLY A 220 10.86 -16.59 29.52
C GLY A 220 10.99 -15.08 29.44
N ALA A 221 12.14 -14.54 29.82
CA ALA A 221 12.38 -13.11 29.74
C ALA A 221 12.79 -12.67 28.32
N ASN A 222 12.33 -11.51 27.86
CA ASN A 222 12.74 -10.94 26.58
C ASN A 222 14.27 -10.74 26.50
N ALA A 223 14.84 -10.18 27.58
CA ALA A 223 16.26 -9.84 27.67
C ALA A 223 16.84 -10.11 29.08
N PRO A 224 16.95 -11.38 29.53
CA PRO A 224 17.46 -11.71 30.85
C PRO A 224 18.95 -11.37 30.97
N MET A 225 19.37 -10.89 32.15
CA MET A 225 20.77 -10.58 32.43
C MET A 225 21.63 -11.86 32.52
N TYR A 226 21.08 -12.92 33.11
CA TYR A 226 21.71 -14.21 33.40
C TYR A 226 20.72 -15.35 33.15
N PRO A 227 21.18 -16.60 32.91
CA PRO A 227 20.29 -17.74 32.71
C PRO A 227 19.73 -18.28 34.04
N GLU A 228 18.54 -18.89 33.98
CA GLU A 228 17.97 -19.67 35.07
C GLU A 228 18.68 -21.03 35.23
N SER A 229 18.61 -21.62 36.42
CA SER A 229 19.36 -22.86 36.74
C SER A 229 18.96 -24.08 35.91
N TRP A 230 17.78 -24.06 35.28
CA TRP A 230 17.25 -25.13 34.44
C TRP A 230 17.61 -24.97 32.95
N GLU A 231 18.15 -23.82 32.53
CA GLU A 231 18.56 -23.51 31.15
C GLU A 231 19.92 -24.17 30.85
N THR A 232 19.97 -25.50 30.90
CA THR A 232 21.24 -26.24 30.97
C THR A 232 21.88 -26.58 29.61
N GLY A 233 21.11 -26.50 28.51
CA GLY A 233 21.56 -26.83 27.16
C GLY A 233 22.54 -25.81 26.55
N TYR A 234 23.28 -26.22 25.52
CA TYR A 234 24.31 -25.38 24.89
C TYR A 234 23.74 -24.05 24.36
N THR A 235 22.64 -24.10 23.61
CA THR A 235 21.98 -22.91 23.07
C THR A 235 21.24 -22.13 24.16
N THR A 236 20.49 -22.81 25.04
CA THR A 236 19.68 -22.14 26.08
C THR A 236 20.54 -21.37 27.09
N LYS A 237 21.75 -21.86 27.42
CA LYS A 237 22.72 -21.12 28.25
C LYS A 237 23.17 -19.79 27.67
N MET A 238 22.99 -19.59 26.36
CA MET A 238 23.38 -18.38 25.65
C MET A 238 22.24 -17.35 25.51
N LEU A 239 21.01 -17.68 25.93
CA LEU A 239 19.84 -16.80 25.82
C LEU A 239 19.81 -15.74 26.95
N ASN A 240 20.93 -15.05 27.19
CA ASN A 240 21.05 -13.97 28.18
C ASN A 240 22.17 -12.99 27.86
N VAL A 241 22.04 -11.76 28.38
CA VAL A 241 22.95 -10.64 28.14
C VAL A 241 24.41 -10.98 28.45
N ASP A 242 24.70 -11.57 29.62
CA ASP A 242 26.09 -11.83 30.03
C ASP A 242 26.77 -12.84 29.09
N ALA A 243 26.08 -13.92 28.74
CA ALA A 243 26.61 -14.94 27.83
C ALA A 243 26.84 -14.38 26.41
N CYS A 244 25.88 -13.63 25.86
CA CYS A 244 25.99 -12.96 24.57
C CYS A 244 27.18 -11.99 24.50
N VAL A 245 27.29 -11.09 25.48
CA VAL A 245 28.38 -10.10 25.55
C VAL A 245 29.74 -10.80 25.67
N ARG A 246 29.87 -11.82 26.54
CA ARG A 246 31.11 -12.59 26.68
C ARG A 246 31.49 -13.32 25.39
N ALA A 247 30.53 -13.85 24.64
CA ALA A 247 30.81 -14.53 23.37
C ALA A 247 31.42 -13.58 22.34
N TRP A 248 30.84 -12.37 22.17
CA TRP A 248 31.33 -11.37 21.22
C TRP A 248 32.70 -10.79 21.61
N LEU A 249 32.94 -10.53 22.90
CA LEU A 249 34.26 -10.12 23.39
C LEU A 249 35.30 -11.25 23.24
N GLY A 250 34.92 -12.49 23.59
CA GLY A 250 35.78 -13.68 23.45
C GLY A 250 36.12 -14.02 22.00
N ALA A 251 35.26 -13.65 21.04
CA ALA A 251 35.50 -13.76 19.61
C ALA A 251 36.41 -12.65 19.04
N GLY A 252 36.83 -11.67 19.86
CA GLY A 252 37.83 -10.67 19.50
C GLY A 252 37.29 -9.28 19.13
N LEU A 253 36.05 -8.95 19.46
CA LEU A 253 35.55 -7.57 19.34
C LEU A 253 36.12 -6.70 20.48
N GLU A 254 36.60 -5.50 20.15
CA GLU A 254 36.98 -4.51 21.17
C GLU A 254 35.78 -4.10 22.01
N SER A 255 35.90 -4.13 23.36
CA SER A 255 34.78 -3.78 24.23
C SER A 255 34.26 -2.36 23.99
N SER A 256 35.16 -1.42 23.70
CA SER A 256 34.86 -0.03 23.33
C SER A 256 34.07 0.14 22.01
N LYS A 257 33.94 -0.93 21.21
CA LYS A 257 33.09 -1.00 20.02
C LYS A 257 31.79 -1.78 20.23
N LEU A 258 31.67 -2.58 21.28
CA LEU A 258 30.46 -3.33 21.58
C LEU A 258 29.44 -2.43 22.29
N VAL A 259 28.23 -2.33 21.75
CA VAL A 259 27.12 -1.53 22.27
C VAL A 259 25.98 -2.47 22.68
N LEU A 260 25.62 -2.46 23.97
CA LEU A 260 24.67 -3.40 24.56
C LEU A 260 23.22 -3.02 24.25
N GLY A 261 22.48 -3.85 23.53
CA GLY A 261 21.06 -3.62 23.22
C GLY A 261 20.14 -3.85 24.43
N VAL A 262 19.22 -2.91 24.65
CA VAL A 262 18.13 -3.03 25.64
C VAL A 262 16.77 -2.78 24.96
N PRO A 263 15.75 -3.62 25.25
CA PRO A 263 14.43 -3.46 24.66
C PRO A 263 13.59 -2.43 25.42
N VAL A 264 12.78 -1.65 24.68
CA VAL A 264 11.72 -0.77 25.22
C VAL A 264 10.33 -1.38 24.95
N TYR A 265 10.28 -2.71 24.98
CA TYR A 265 9.12 -3.54 24.75
C TYR A 265 9.30 -4.87 25.50
N GLY A 266 8.21 -5.60 25.64
CA GLY A 266 8.15 -6.86 26.35
C GLY A 266 7.45 -7.95 25.55
N HIS A 267 7.92 -9.19 25.70
CA HIS A 267 7.22 -10.35 25.17
C HIS A 267 6.14 -10.84 26.12
N THR A 268 5.01 -11.25 25.54
CA THR A 268 3.82 -11.67 26.28
C THR A 268 3.38 -13.08 25.91
N PHE A 269 2.84 -13.75 26.91
CA PHE A 269 2.56 -15.18 26.85
C PHE A 269 1.17 -15.45 27.43
N LYS A 270 0.51 -16.46 26.87
CA LYS A 270 -0.72 -17.03 27.43
C LYS A 270 -0.39 -18.30 28.19
N LEU A 271 -0.49 -18.24 29.52
CA LEU A 271 -0.22 -19.38 30.41
C LEU A 271 -1.19 -20.54 30.15
N ALA A 272 -0.67 -21.76 30.20
CA ALA A 272 -1.48 -22.98 30.15
C ALA A 272 -2.33 -23.14 31.42
N PHE A 273 -1.80 -22.71 32.57
CA PHE A 273 -2.45 -22.80 33.88
C PHE A 273 -2.31 -21.46 34.61
N THR A 274 -3.42 -20.89 35.08
CA THR A 274 -3.42 -19.63 35.84
C THR A 274 -2.79 -19.74 37.24
N THR A 275 -2.49 -20.97 37.68
CA THR A 275 -1.85 -21.27 38.95
C THR A 275 -0.33 -21.36 38.88
N ASP A 276 0.27 -21.41 37.68
CA ASP A 276 1.72 -21.36 37.52
C ASP A 276 2.11 -20.09 36.74
N THR A 277 2.79 -19.18 37.43
CA THR A 277 3.08 -17.81 36.98
C THR A 277 4.58 -17.48 37.07
N ARG A 278 5.39 -18.49 37.38
CA ARG A 278 6.86 -18.39 37.48
C ARG A 278 7.47 -18.24 36.08
N VAL A 279 8.71 -17.75 36.00
CA VAL A 279 9.54 -17.94 34.80
C VAL A 279 9.69 -19.45 34.53
N GLY A 280 9.55 -19.88 33.27
CA GLY A 280 9.49 -21.28 32.87
C GLY A 280 8.11 -21.94 33.03
N ALA A 281 7.06 -21.21 33.43
CA ALA A 281 5.69 -21.74 33.46
C ALA A 281 5.20 -22.09 32.03
N PRO A 282 4.53 -23.24 31.79
CA PRO A 282 4.06 -23.64 30.46
C PRO A 282 3.04 -22.68 29.83
N THR A 283 3.10 -22.52 28.51
CA THR A 283 2.25 -21.59 27.75
C THR A 283 1.55 -22.27 26.58
N VAL A 284 0.50 -21.64 26.07
CA VAL A 284 -0.34 -22.13 24.94
C VAL A 284 -0.31 -21.19 23.74
N GLY A 285 0.59 -20.21 23.73
CA GLY A 285 0.76 -19.23 22.65
C GLY A 285 1.01 -17.79 23.14
N PRO A 286 0.92 -16.81 22.24
CA PRO A 286 1.18 -15.40 22.55
C PRO A 286 0.16 -14.82 23.53
N GLY A 287 0.60 -13.82 24.29
CA GLY A 287 -0.29 -12.95 25.05
C GLY A 287 -1.14 -12.05 24.14
N GLU A 288 -2.15 -11.42 24.73
CA GLU A 288 -3.07 -10.54 24.02
C GLU A 288 -2.37 -9.28 23.49
N ALA A 289 -2.71 -8.89 22.25
CA ALA A 289 -2.16 -7.73 21.58
C ALA A 289 -2.45 -6.42 22.35
N GLY A 290 -1.52 -5.48 22.26
CA GLY A 290 -1.68 -4.13 22.82
C GLY A 290 -2.58 -3.22 21.96
N PRO A 291 -3.16 -2.16 22.53
CA PRO A 291 -4.05 -1.24 21.82
C PRO A 291 -3.37 -0.36 20.73
N TYR A 292 -2.05 -0.28 20.69
CA TYR A 292 -1.29 0.57 19.76
C TYR A 292 -0.29 -0.21 18.91
N THR A 293 0.37 -1.25 19.46
CA THR A 293 1.24 -2.16 18.69
C THR A 293 0.42 -3.14 17.86
N LEU A 294 -0.76 -3.55 18.36
CA LEU A 294 -1.69 -4.48 17.70
C LEU A 294 -1.09 -5.88 17.39
N GLU A 295 0.04 -6.23 18.01
CA GLU A 295 0.78 -7.46 17.78
C GLU A 295 0.61 -8.45 18.94
N PRO A 296 0.02 -9.64 18.73
CA PRO A 296 -0.05 -10.67 19.76
C PRO A 296 1.36 -11.18 20.12
N GLY A 297 1.66 -11.27 21.41
CA GLY A 297 2.97 -11.74 21.90
C GLY A 297 4.00 -10.64 22.16
N THR A 298 3.67 -9.38 21.86
CA THR A 298 4.55 -8.21 22.05
C THR A 298 3.73 -7.05 22.61
N LEU A 299 4.33 -6.26 23.51
CA LEU A 299 3.79 -4.99 23.98
C LEU A 299 4.90 -3.94 24.08
N SER A 300 4.63 -2.71 23.64
CA SER A 300 5.50 -1.56 23.94
C SER A 300 5.55 -1.26 25.43
N TYR A 301 6.64 -0.66 25.93
CA TYR A 301 6.72 -0.24 27.34
C TYR A 301 5.55 0.68 27.74
N LEU A 302 5.11 1.57 26.84
CA LEU A 302 3.90 2.37 27.00
C LEU A 302 2.65 1.53 27.35
N GLU A 303 2.38 0.47 26.59
CA GLU A 303 1.23 -0.41 26.81
C GLU A 303 1.37 -1.26 28.07
N ILE A 304 2.61 -1.63 28.42
CA ILE A 304 2.93 -2.32 29.65
C ILE A 304 2.68 -1.39 30.84
N CYS A 305 3.21 -0.18 30.85
CA CYS A 305 3.03 0.76 31.95
C CYS A 305 1.57 1.21 32.09
N GLU A 306 0.81 1.38 30.99
CA GLU A 306 -0.64 1.61 31.04
C GLU A 306 -1.37 0.42 31.72
N LYS A 307 -1.09 -0.83 31.31
CA LYS A 307 -1.68 -2.03 31.94
C LYS A 307 -1.33 -2.16 33.42
N LEU A 308 -0.08 -1.89 33.80
CA LEU A 308 0.38 -1.95 35.18
C LEU A 308 -0.23 -0.83 36.05
N THR A 309 -0.45 0.35 35.49
CA THR A 309 -1.05 1.51 36.17
C THR A 309 -2.57 1.37 36.31
N ALA A 310 -3.24 0.75 35.33
CA ALA A 310 -4.67 0.40 35.41
C ALA A 310 -4.97 -0.62 36.53
N GLY A 311 -3.97 -1.39 36.95
CA GLY A 311 -4.04 -2.34 38.06
C GLY A 311 -4.53 -3.73 37.64
N GLY A 312 -4.57 -4.65 38.62
CA GLY A 312 -4.98 -6.04 38.43
C GLY A 312 -3.86 -7.01 37.99
N TYR A 313 -2.76 -6.50 37.42
CA TYR A 313 -1.52 -7.26 37.24
C TYR A 313 -0.74 -7.37 38.55
N THR A 314 -0.27 -8.59 38.87
CA THR A 314 0.73 -8.81 39.91
C THR A 314 2.12 -8.60 39.29
N LYS A 315 2.90 -7.67 39.85
CA LYS A 315 4.30 -7.43 39.46
C LYS A 315 5.23 -8.32 40.28
N ALA A 316 6.23 -8.89 39.62
CA ALA A 316 7.27 -9.72 40.21
C ALA A 316 8.63 -9.40 39.55
N PHE A 317 9.72 -9.92 40.12
CA PHE A 317 11.08 -9.69 39.63
C PHE A 317 11.86 -11.00 39.76
N SER A 318 12.48 -11.49 38.67
CA SER A 318 13.40 -12.62 38.78
C SER A 318 14.71 -12.12 39.38
N SER A 319 15.01 -12.53 40.61
CA SER A 319 16.30 -12.24 41.25
C SER A 319 17.48 -12.97 40.60
N VAL A 320 17.22 -13.96 39.73
CA VAL A 320 18.24 -14.66 38.95
C VAL A 320 18.47 -13.93 37.63
N GLN A 321 17.43 -13.75 36.82
CA GLN A 321 17.52 -13.09 35.51
C GLN A 321 17.63 -11.55 35.59
N GLN A 322 17.45 -10.96 36.77
CA GLN A 322 17.56 -9.51 37.06
C GLN A 322 16.62 -8.62 36.22
N VAL A 323 15.43 -9.12 35.92
CA VAL A 323 14.40 -8.44 35.12
C VAL A 323 13.01 -8.57 35.77
N PRO A 324 12.11 -7.58 35.57
CA PRO A 324 10.74 -7.67 36.03
C PRO A 324 9.89 -8.56 35.11
N TYR A 325 8.80 -9.08 35.67
CA TYR A 325 7.70 -9.66 34.91
C TYR A 325 6.38 -9.35 35.62
N ALA A 326 5.26 -9.50 34.91
CA ALA A 326 3.94 -9.27 35.47
C ALA A 326 2.92 -10.26 34.93
N TYR A 327 1.89 -10.58 35.71
CA TYR A 327 0.86 -11.52 35.29
C TYR A 327 -0.54 -11.17 35.82
N GLN A 328 -1.56 -11.53 35.04
CA GLN A 328 -2.98 -11.40 35.40
C GLN A 328 -3.77 -12.54 34.75
N GLY A 329 -4.41 -13.40 35.55
CA GLY A 329 -5.15 -14.55 35.04
C GLY A 329 -4.25 -15.49 34.25
N ASN A 330 -4.44 -15.58 32.93
CA ASN A 330 -3.59 -16.34 32.02
C ASN A 330 -2.63 -15.46 31.18
N GLN A 331 -2.60 -14.15 31.39
CA GLN A 331 -1.66 -13.26 30.71
C GLN A 331 -0.38 -13.11 31.53
N TRP A 332 0.77 -13.22 30.88
CA TRP A 332 2.09 -13.04 31.47
C TRP A 332 2.95 -12.15 30.56
N ILE A 333 3.72 -11.24 31.15
CA ILE A 333 4.48 -10.18 30.47
C ILE A 333 5.90 -10.18 31.02
N SER A 334 6.92 -10.44 30.19
CA SER A 334 8.29 -10.04 30.47
C SER A 334 8.50 -8.62 29.95
N TYR A 335 9.25 -7.79 30.68
CA TYR A 335 9.61 -6.45 30.24
C TYR A 335 10.93 -6.00 30.89
N ASP A 336 11.43 -4.85 30.49
CA ASP A 336 12.46 -4.11 31.21
C ASP A 336 11.83 -2.90 31.91
N ASP A 337 12.29 -2.59 33.12
CA ASP A 337 11.94 -1.39 33.87
C ASP A 337 13.19 -0.53 34.14
N THR A 338 13.01 0.63 34.76
CA THR A 338 14.13 1.54 35.06
C THR A 338 15.19 0.93 35.99
N ASN A 339 14.89 -0.15 36.71
CA ASN A 339 15.82 -0.88 37.58
C ASN A 339 16.60 -1.97 36.82
N SER A 340 15.95 -2.79 36.00
CA SER A 340 16.66 -3.76 35.14
C SER A 340 17.55 -3.08 34.10
N ILE A 341 17.11 -1.94 33.57
CA ILE A 341 17.92 -1.04 32.74
C ILE A 341 19.15 -0.56 33.51
N ALA A 342 19.00 -0.09 34.75
CA ALA A 342 20.15 0.32 35.55
C ALA A 342 21.14 -0.83 35.77
N ILE A 343 20.66 -2.04 36.06
CA ILE A 343 21.51 -3.23 36.18
C ILE A 343 22.30 -3.50 34.89
N LYS A 344 21.65 -3.44 33.72
CA LYS A 344 22.27 -3.62 32.40
C LYS A 344 23.30 -2.54 32.06
N VAL A 345 23.03 -1.27 32.37
CA VAL A 345 23.99 -0.17 32.15
C VAL A 345 25.19 -0.28 33.09
N GLN A 346 24.97 -0.63 34.36
CA GLN A 346 26.06 -0.86 35.32
C GLN A 346 26.87 -2.13 35.01
N TYR A 347 26.29 -3.10 34.32
CA TYR A 347 27.02 -4.24 33.73
C TYR A 347 27.89 -3.79 32.54
N ALA A 348 27.32 -3.04 31.59
CA ALA A 348 28.05 -2.50 30.44
C ALA A 348 29.29 -1.69 30.87
N LYS A 349 29.14 -0.85 31.90
CA LYS A 349 30.25 -0.12 32.52
C LYS A 349 31.32 -1.03 33.12
N ARG A 350 30.94 -2.08 33.86
CA ARG A 350 31.88 -3.05 34.44
C ARG A 350 32.64 -3.85 33.38
N MET A 351 32.02 -4.08 32.23
CA MET A 351 32.63 -4.77 31.09
C MET A 351 33.38 -3.83 30.13
N ASN A 352 33.47 -2.53 30.46
CA ASN A 352 34.04 -1.47 29.61
C ASN A 352 33.47 -1.45 28.18
N LEU A 353 32.15 -1.65 28.05
CA LEU A 353 31.46 -1.61 26.77
C LEU A 353 31.36 -0.18 26.23
N GLY A 354 31.37 -0.05 24.90
CA GLY A 354 31.33 1.21 24.19
C GLY A 354 30.00 1.97 24.24
N GLY A 355 28.93 1.39 24.77
CA GLY A 355 27.65 2.08 24.90
C GLY A 355 26.47 1.17 25.17
N ILE A 356 25.29 1.78 25.11
CA ILE A 356 23.96 1.15 25.19
C ILE A 356 23.21 1.45 23.90
N MET A 357 22.54 0.45 23.33
CA MET A 357 21.62 0.59 22.22
C MET A 357 20.19 0.40 22.73
N VAL A 358 19.25 1.21 22.24
CA VAL A 358 17.87 1.25 22.71
C VAL A 358 16.94 0.95 21.55
N TRP A 359 16.26 -0.20 21.60
CA TRP A 359 15.28 -0.64 20.60
C TRP A 359 13.88 -0.74 21.21
N SER A 360 12.94 0.15 20.94
CA SER A 360 13.02 1.37 20.11
C SER A 360 12.28 2.52 20.79
N ILE A 361 12.71 3.76 20.56
CA ILE A 361 12.32 4.91 21.41
C ILE A 361 10.86 5.33 21.26
N GLU A 362 10.18 4.92 20.19
CA GLU A 362 8.73 5.10 20.01
C GLU A 362 7.86 4.21 20.91
N SER A 363 8.47 3.20 21.54
CA SER A 363 7.79 2.22 22.39
C SER A 363 7.87 2.62 23.88
N ASP A 364 8.65 3.65 24.20
CA ASP A 364 8.74 4.29 25.51
C ASP A 364 7.52 5.19 25.81
N ASP A 365 7.30 5.54 27.08
CA ASP A 365 6.27 6.53 27.44
C ASP A 365 6.74 7.97 27.13
N ALA A 366 6.70 8.32 25.85
CA ALA A 366 7.12 9.63 25.33
C ALA A 366 6.36 10.82 25.95
N ARG A 367 5.15 10.60 26.46
CA ARG A 367 4.26 11.66 26.95
C ARG A 367 4.23 11.75 28.48
N GLY A 368 4.74 10.73 29.18
CA GLY A 368 4.75 10.64 30.64
C GLY A 368 3.39 10.33 31.24
N ILE A 369 2.51 9.64 30.52
CA ILE A 369 1.15 9.32 30.95
C ILE A 369 1.11 8.30 32.10
N CYS A 370 2.11 7.44 32.23
CA CYS A 370 2.24 6.45 33.29
C CYS A 370 2.81 7.06 34.60
N GLY A 371 3.18 8.34 34.60
CA GLY A 371 3.65 9.06 35.80
C GLY A 371 5.13 8.91 36.12
N GLU A 372 5.90 8.18 35.31
CA GLU A 372 7.35 7.97 35.48
C GLU A 372 8.21 9.07 34.82
N GLY A 373 7.58 10.09 34.21
CA GLY A 373 8.23 11.12 33.39
C GLY A 373 8.21 10.77 31.91
N GLN A 374 8.73 11.65 31.05
CA GLN A 374 8.80 11.42 29.60
C GLN A 374 10.00 10.54 29.24
N HIS A 375 9.75 9.53 28.40
CA HIS A 375 10.71 8.50 27.99
C HIS A 375 11.42 7.86 29.20
N PRO A 376 10.71 7.25 30.15
CA PRO A 376 11.28 6.75 31.41
C PRO A 376 12.42 5.74 31.19
N ILE A 377 12.31 4.84 30.22
CA ILE A 377 13.35 3.84 29.92
C ILE A 377 14.57 4.50 29.28
N THR A 378 14.38 5.31 28.25
CA THR A 378 15.47 6.01 27.55
C THR A 378 16.18 7.02 28.48
N SER A 379 15.41 7.70 29.35
CA SER A 379 15.95 8.60 30.38
C SER A 379 16.69 7.85 31.50
N ALA A 380 16.28 6.62 31.83
CA ALA A 380 17.06 5.77 32.72
C ALA A 380 18.40 5.39 32.08
N VAL A 381 18.43 4.98 30.81
CA VAL A 381 19.70 4.76 30.09
C VAL A 381 20.59 6.01 30.13
N TYR A 382 20.06 7.19 29.81
CA TYR A 382 20.80 8.45 29.85
C TYR A 382 21.41 8.74 31.23
N ARG A 383 20.59 8.68 32.29
CA ARG A 383 21.01 8.95 33.67
C ARG A 383 22.05 7.94 34.15
N GLU A 384 21.90 6.67 33.83
CA GLU A 384 22.83 5.63 34.28
C GLU A 384 24.16 5.68 33.51
N VAL A 385 24.15 6.15 32.25
CA VAL A 385 25.36 6.39 31.45
C VAL A 385 26.10 7.65 31.93
N PHE A 386 25.44 8.81 32.01
CA PHE A 386 26.12 10.10 32.25
C PHE A 386 26.00 10.67 33.66
N GLY A 387 25.14 10.11 34.52
CA GLY A 387 24.86 10.61 35.87
C GLY A 387 23.60 11.48 35.94
N THR A 388 23.32 12.04 37.13
CA THR A 388 22.07 12.78 37.44
C THR A 388 22.01 14.21 36.88
N GLY A 389 22.91 14.59 35.96
CA GLY A 389 22.83 15.87 35.27
C GLY A 389 21.68 15.87 34.26
N THR A 390 20.73 16.80 34.40
CA THR A 390 19.84 17.13 33.29
C THR A 390 20.68 17.61 32.10
N PRO A 391 20.37 17.19 30.85
CA PRO A 391 21.14 17.62 29.69
C PRO A 391 21.14 19.16 29.62
N ALA A 392 22.35 19.74 29.65
CA ALA A 392 22.52 21.18 29.68
C ALA A 392 21.90 21.81 28.41
N PRO A 393 21.05 22.85 28.53
CA PRO A 393 20.61 23.61 27.38
C PRO A 393 21.82 24.16 26.64
N GLY A 394 21.97 23.82 25.36
CA GLY A 394 23.14 24.22 24.57
C GLY A 394 23.31 25.73 24.57
N THR A 395 24.36 26.22 25.23
CA THR A 395 24.71 27.64 25.25
C THR A 395 24.93 28.12 23.82
N THR A 396 24.02 28.95 23.34
CA THR A 396 24.15 29.63 22.05
C THR A 396 25.30 30.62 22.16
N THR A 397 26.50 30.21 21.73
CA THR A 397 27.64 31.13 21.60
C THR A 397 27.36 32.06 20.42
N THR A 398 26.68 33.17 20.69
CA THR A 398 26.40 34.20 19.69
C THR A 398 27.72 34.82 19.24
N ALA A 399 28.14 34.54 18.00
CA ALA A 399 29.23 35.29 17.38
C ALA A 399 28.85 36.78 17.33
N ALA A 400 29.78 37.65 17.73
CA ALA A 400 29.48 39.06 17.95
C ALA A 400 29.16 39.79 16.63
N THR A 401 27.91 40.21 16.46
CA THR A 401 27.53 41.24 15.48
C THR A 401 27.49 42.59 16.20
N THR A 402 28.39 43.48 15.78
CA THR A 402 28.49 44.85 16.31
C THR A 402 27.27 45.67 15.90
N THR A 403 26.47 46.13 16.87
CA THR A 403 25.46 47.17 16.63
C THR A 403 25.51 48.25 17.71
N THR A 404 25.63 49.49 17.26
CA THR A 404 25.72 50.68 18.10
C THR A 404 24.42 51.02 18.84
N THR A 405 24.61 51.46 20.08
CA THR A 405 23.70 52.03 21.08
C THR A 405 22.45 52.79 20.60
N SER A 406 21.29 52.48 21.20
CA SER A 406 20.26 53.49 21.54
C SER A 406 19.28 53.01 22.64
N THR A 407 19.60 53.37 23.88
CA THR A 407 18.72 53.90 24.96
C THR A 407 17.25 53.42 25.17
N ALA A 408 17.02 52.80 26.35
CA ALA A 408 15.93 53.02 27.34
C ALA A 408 14.43 52.88 26.94
N LYS A 409 13.45 52.53 27.80
CA LYS A 409 13.33 52.12 29.23
C LYS A 409 12.03 51.26 29.40
N PRO A 410 11.70 50.65 30.57
CA PRO A 410 10.78 49.50 30.66
C PRO A 410 9.37 49.80 31.19
N ILE A 411 8.47 48.82 31.08
CA ILE A 411 7.29 48.70 31.95
C ILE A 411 7.24 47.29 32.55
N THR A 412 7.11 47.25 33.87
CA THR A 412 7.00 46.05 34.72
C THR A 412 5.54 45.86 35.12
N THR A 413 5.03 44.63 35.16
CA THR A 413 3.91 44.29 36.05
C THR A 413 4.08 42.89 36.64
N THR A 414 3.70 42.75 37.91
CA THR A 414 4.13 41.68 38.80
C THR A 414 3.08 40.58 38.99
N THR A 415 3.59 39.37 39.22
CA THR A 415 2.93 38.15 39.74
C THR A 415 1.91 38.38 40.87
N THR A 416 0.80 37.63 40.87
CA THR A 416 0.35 36.90 42.08
C THR A 416 -0.56 35.70 41.75
N GLN A 417 -0.31 34.54 42.36
CA GLN A 417 -1.22 33.39 42.43
C GLN A 417 -1.93 33.36 43.79
N ARG A 418 -3.20 32.92 43.88
CA ARG A 418 -3.70 31.85 44.81
C ARG A 418 -5.18 31.47 44.52
N PRO A 419 -5.79 30.45 45.15
CA PRO A 419 -6.02 29.19 44.46
C PRO A 419 -7.51 28.76 44.33
N ILE A 420 -7.68 27.63 43.65
CA ILE A 420 -8.91 26.88 43.38
C ILE A 420 -9.74 26.59 44.65
N THR A 421 -11.07 26.57 44.51
CA THR A 421 -11.95 25.76 45.37
C THR A 421 -13.00 25.06 44.51
N THR A 422 -13.14 23.75 44.73
CA THR A 422 -13.93 22.82 43.93
C THR A 422 -15.35 22.70 44.45
N THR A 423 -16.36 22.61 43.58
CA THR A 423 -17.61 21.88 43.91
C THR A 423 -18.24 21.32 42.64
N SER A 424 -18.40 19.99 42.59
CA SER A 424 -19.13 19.30 41.53
C SER A 424 -20.61 19.18 41.90
N THR A 425 -21.51 19.42 40.95
CA THR A 425 -22.90 18.96 41.06
C THR A 425 -23.40 18.43 39.72
N THR A 426 -23.77 17.16 39.69
CA THR A 426 -24.27 16.47 38.49
C THR A 426 -25.79 16.59 38.42
N THR A 427 -26.32 16.98 37.25
CA THR A 427 -27.77 16.83 36.97
C THR A 427 -27.99 16.47 35.51
N TYR A 428 -28.54 15.27 35.27
CA TYR A 428 -29.07 14.87 33.97
C TYR A 428 -30.48 15.46 33.77
N ARG A 429 -30.75 16.08 32.62
CA ARG A 429 -32.12 16.14 32.08
C ARG A 429 -32.15 16.19 30.55
N THR A 430 -33.20 15.58 30.01
CA THR A 430 -33.35 15.11 28.63
C THR A 430 -33.69 16.20 27.61
N THR A 431 -33.28 15.94 26.38
CA THR A 431 -33.57 16.55 25.08
C THR A 431 -34.84 17.39 24.94
N THR A 432 -34.72 18.57 24.30
CA THR A 432 -35.73 19.07 23.35
C THR A 432 -35.03 19.89 22.26
N THR A 433 -35.35 19.61 21.00
CA THR A 433 -34.76 20.25 19.82
C THR A 433 -35.49 21.56 19.52
N THR A 434 -34.77 22.69 19.44
CA THR A 434 -35.29 23.91 18.81
C THR A 434 -34.21 24.55 17.93
N THR A 435 -34.34 24.35 16.62
CA THR A 435 -33.43 24.87 15.60
C THR A 435 -33.54 26.39 15.55
N THR A 436 -32.57 27.10 16.12
CA THR A 436 -32.41 28.55 15.94
C THR A 436 -31.06 28.78 15.25
N ALA A 437 -31.08 29.43 14.09
CA ALA A 437 -29.87 29.65 13.30
C ALA A 437 -28.83 30.45 14.11
N LYS A 438 -27.65 29.85 14.33
CA LYS A 438 -26.54 30.52 15.02
C LYS A 438 -25.73 31.35 14.00
N PRO A 439 -25.26 32.57 14.35
CA PRO A 439 -24.48 33.38 13.43
C PRO A 439 -23.20 32.68 12.94
N THR A 440 -22.73 33.07 11.76
CA THR A 440 -21.47 32.63 11.15
C THR A 440 -20.26 32.98 12.02
N GLN A 441 -19.97 32.10 12.97
CA GLN A 441 -18.76 32.16 13.79
C GLN A 441 -17.57 31.83 12.87
N LYS A 442 -16.79 32.84 12.49
CA LYS A 442 -15.54 32.64 11.73
C LYS A 442 -14.69 31.60 12.46
N LEU A 443 -14.35 30.53 11.75
CA LEU A 443 -13.50 29.47 12.26
C LEU A 443 -12.09 30.05 12.45
N VAL A 444 -11.53 29.93 13.65
CA VAL A 444 -10.21 30.49 14.04
C VAL A 444 -9.27 29.33 14.34
N CYS A 445 -8.06 29.38 13.77
CA CYS A 445 -7.05 28.33 13.93
C CYS A 445 -6.53 28.25 15.37
N PRO A 446 -6.70 27.10 16.07
CA PRO A 446 -6.20 26.95 17.45
C PRO A 446 -4.69 26.66 17.51
N ALA A 447 -4.09 26.16 16.42
CA ALA A 447 -2.67 25.83 16.32
C ALA A 447 -2.21 25.86 14.84
N SER A 448 -0.89 25.79 14.62
CA SER A 448 -0.31 25.55 13.28
C SER A 448 -0.55 24.11 12.86
N GLY A 449 -1.00 23.86 11.63
CA GLY A 449 -1.23 22.51 11.12
C GLY A 449 -2.49 22.44 10.25
N PHE A 450 -3.04 21.24 10.06
CA PHE A 450 -4.27 21.08 9.26
C PHE A 450 -5.50 20.97 10.15
N LEU A 451 -6.42 21.93 10.02
CA LEU A 451 -7.73 21.90 10.68
C LEU A 451 -8.77 21.31 9.73
N ARG A 452 -9.21 20.09 10.00
CA ARG A 452 -10.32 19.43 9.26
C ARG A 452 -11.55 20.34 9.21
N ASP A 453 -12.17 20.47 8.04
CA ASP A 453 -13.44 21.21 7.95
C ASP A 453 -14.52 20.49 8.79
N PRO A 454 -15.27 21.22 9.64
CA PRO A 454 -16.25 20.60 10.53
C PRO A 454 -17.48 20.04 9.80
N ASN A 455 -17.73 20.48 8.56
CA ASN A 455 -18.89 20.11 7.74
C ASN A 455 -18.53 19.22 6.55
N ASN A 456 -17.26 19.15 6.13
CA ASN A 456 -16.80 18.35 4.99
C ASN A 456 -15.55 17.51 5.33
N CYS A 457 -15.72 16.19 5.33
CA CYS A 457 -14.70 15.23 5.70
C CYS A 457 -13.50 15.15 4.72
N ALA A 458 -13.65 15.62 3.49
CA ALA A 458 -12.63 15.61 2.43
C ALA A 458 -11.84 16.93 2.34
N GLN A 459 -11.99 17.80 3.34
CA GLN A 459 -11.49 19.17 3.36
C GLN A 459 -10.73 19.46 4.65
N PHE A 460 -9.61 20.19 4.52
CA PHE A 460 -8.80 20.61 5.66
C PHE A 460 -8.14 21.97 5.38
N TYR A 461 -8.21 22.88 6.34
CA TYR A 461 -7.57 24.19 6.26
C TYR A 461 -6.11 24.11 6.70
N GLN A 462 -5.18 24.61 5.91
CA GLN A 462 -3.81 24.89 6.35
C GLN A 462 -3.81 26.10 7.29
N CYS A 463 -3.76 25.81 8.58
CA CYS A 463 -4.00 26.76 9.66
C CYS A 463 -2.71 27.39 10.20
N TYR A 464 -2.81 28.67 10.54
CA TYR A 464 -1.79 29.45 11.23
C TYR A 464 -2.41 30.09 12.50
N PRO A 465 -1.78 29.97 13.69
CA PRO A 465 -2.37 30.36 14.97
C PRO A 465 -2.83 31.82 15.02
N GLY A 466 -3.99 32.05 15.63
CA GLY A 466 -4.48 33.41 15.93
C GLY A 466 -5.01 34.20 14.72
N LEU A 467 -4.95 33.64 13.51
CA LEU A 467 -5.54 34.24 12.32
C LEU A 467 -6.94 33.66 12.02
N PRO A 468 -7.89 34.47 11.54
CA PRO A 468 -9.15 33.98 11.01
C PRO A 468 -8.88 33.21 9.71
N ILE A 469 -9.54 32.05 9.55
CA ILE A 469 -9.32 31.20 8.39
C ILE A 469 -9.68 31.91 7.08
N GLN A 470 -8.80 31.79 6.09
CA GLN A 470 -8.98 32.29 4.75
C GLN A 470 -9.40 31.17 3.79
N GLU A 471 -10.21 31.50 2.79
CA GLU A 471 -10.81 30.54 1.87
C GLU A 471 -9.77 29.81 1.00
N ASN A 472 -8.65 30.48 0.70
CA ASN A 472 -7.49 29.93 0.01
C ASN A 472 -6.61 28.98 0.85
N TRP A 473 -6.90 28.78 2.13
CA TRP A 473 -6.22 27.78 2.97
C TRP A 473 -6.89 26.40 2.90
N LEU A 474 -8.05 26.30 2.25
CA LEU A 474 -8.81 25.05 2.10
C LEU A 474 -8.11 24.08 1.14
N LEU A 475 -7.39 23.12 1.70
CA LEU A 475 -6.81 22.00 0.97
C LEU A 475 -7.84 20.87 0.82
N ARG A 476 -7.75 20.21 -0.34
CA ARG A 476 -8.54 19.04 -0.73
C ARG A 476 -7.60 18.05 -1.39
N CYS A 477 -7.71 16.76 -1.07
CA CYS A 477 -7.27 15.75 -2.01
C CYS A 477 -8.19 15.88 -3.24
N PRO A 478 -7.68 16.12 -4.46
CA PRO A 478 -8.52 16.35 -5.64
C PRO A 478 -9.07 15.02 -6.16
N SER A 479 -10.04 14.45 -5.44
CA SER A 479 -10.90 13.35 -5.86
C SER A 479 -12.03 13.81 -6.79
N ASP A 480 -11.91 15.01 -7.36
CA ASP A 480 -12.92 15.69 -8.17
C ASP A 480 -12.83 15.34 -9.66
N LYS A 481 -11.95 14.42 -10.07
CA LYS A 481 -11.81 14.08 -11.49
C LYS A 481 -12.95 13.17 -11.93
N VAL A 482 -13.66 13.62 -12.95
CA VAL A 482 -14.62 12.84 -13.73
C VAL A 482 -14.09 12.78 -15.15
N PHE A 483 -13.73 11.58 -15.60
CA PHE A 483 -13.41 11.27 -16.99
C PHE A 483 -14.65 10.69 -17.67
N CYS A 484 -14.99 11.24 -18.82
CA CYS A 484 -16.14 10.84 -19.62
C CYS A 484 -15.63 10.33 -20.96
N PHE A 485 -15.65 9.01 -21.18
CA PHE A 485 -15.28 8.42 -22.47
C PHE A 485 -16.49 8.41 -23.40
N PHE A 486 -16.26 8.62 -24.69
CA PHE A 486 -17.28 8.60 -25.74
C PHE A 486 -16.72 7.88 -26.98
N ASP A 487 -17.34 6.76 -27.39
CA ASP A 487 -16.92 6.02 -28.59
C ASP A 487 -17.49 6.71 -29.85
N ASN A 488 -16.66 6.86 -30.89
CA ASN A 488 -17.11 7.46 -32.15
C ASN A 488 -18.22 6.66 -32.85
N LYS A 489 -18.46 5.40 -32.45
CA LYS A 489 -19.55 4.56 -32.94
C LYS A 489 -20.92 4.85 -32.34
N ALA A 490 -21.03 5.70 -31.31
CA ALA A 490 -22.32 6.10 -30.72
C ALA A 490 -23.34 6.58 -31.77
N THR A 491 -22.86 7.19 -32.87
CA THR A 491 -23.68 7.67 -33.98
C THR A 491 -24.37 6.57 -34.81
N TYR A 492 -23.95 5.31 -34.66
CA TYR A 492 -24.54 4.14 -35.31
C TYR A 492 -25.57 3.40 -34.45
N LEU A 493 -25.74 3.77 -33.17
CA LEU A 493 -26.84 3.27 -32.35
C LEU A 493 -28.18 3.64 -33.01
N VAL A 494 -29.14 2.71 -32.95
CA VAL A 494 -30.41 2.83 -33.69
C VAL A 494 -31.54 3.43 -32.84
N GLY A 495 -32.52 4.04 -33.50
CA GLY A 495 -33.71 4.58 -32.85
C GLY A 495 -33.40 5.62 -31.76
N ASP A 496 -34.13 5.54 -30.65
CA ASP A 496 -33.98 6.51 -29.55
C ASP A 496 -32.63 6.37 -28.81
N GLY A 497 -31.93 5.24 -28.90
CA GLY A 497 -30.58 5.09 -28.35
C GLY A 497 -29.47 5.80 -29.13
N LYS A 498 -29.77 6.44 -30.28
CA LYS A 498 -28.77 7.20 -31.04
C LYS A 498 -28.26 8.41 -30.27
N VAL A 499 -26.97 8.44 -29.91
CA VAL A 499 -26.32 9.59 -29.27
C VAL A 499 -25.32 10.23 -30.23
N THR A 500 -25.18 11.55 -30.16
CA THR A 500 -24.29 12.37 -30.99
C THR A 500 -23.32 13.17 -30.13
N ILE A 501 -22.28 13.74 -30.75
CA ILE A 501 -21.26 14.55 -30.07
C ILE A 501 -21.91 15.77 -29.41
N GLU A 502 -22.91 16.36 -30.07
CA GLU A 502 -23.64 17.54 -29.65
C GLU A 502 -24.39 17.34 -28.32
N ASP A 503 -24.86 16.11 -28.06
CA ASP A 503 -25.58 15.72 -26.85
C ASP A 503 -24.69 15.73 -25.60
N ILE A 504 -23.37 15.55 -25.75
CA ILE A 504 -22.40 15.52 -24.65
C ILE A 504 -22.52 16.80 -23.81
N ASN A 505 -22.94 16.66 -22.55
CA ASN A 505 -22.96 17.76 -21.58
C ASN A 505 -21.59 17.87 -20.87
N PRO A 506 -20.72 18.83 -21.25
CA PRO A 506 -19.36 18.87 -20.73
C PRO A 506 -19.29 19.29 -19.25
N ASN A 507 -20.32 19.95 -18.71
CA ASN A 507 -20.35 20.43 -17.33
C ASN A 507 -20.39 19.28 -16.29
N LEU A 508 -20.79 18.07 -16.72
CA LEU A 508 -20.77 16.86 -15.90
C LEU A 508 -19.36 16.22 -15.80
N CYS A 509 -18.38 16.72 -16.56
CA CYS A 509 -17.06 16.11 -16.71
C CYS A 509 -15.95 17.05 -16.18
N THR A 510 -14.72 16.54 -16.07
CA THR A 510 -13.49 17.37 -16.06
C THR A 510 -12.59 17.03 -17.22
N HIS A 511 -12.65 15.78 -17.68
CA HIS A 511 -11.92 15.29 -18.82
C HIS A 511 -12.95 14.59 -19.72
N ILE A 512 -12.95 14.89 -21.01
CA ILE A 512 -13.73 14.14 -22.00
C ILE A 512 -12.73 13.50 -22.95
N VAL A 513 -12.86 12.19 -23.14
CA VAL A 513 -11.98 11.41 -24.01
C VAL A 513 -12.78 10.92 -25.20
N TYR A 514 -12.48 11.47 -26.38
CA TYR A 514 -13.12 11.03 -27.63
C TYR A 514 -12.33 9.86 -28.23
N SER A 515 -12.88 8.66 -28.12
CA SER A 515 -12.24 7.41 -28.53
C SER A 515 -12.45 7.17 -30.04
N SER A 516 -11.50 7.59 -30.87
CA SER A 516 -11.65 7.52 -32.33
C SER A 516 -10.39 7.19 -33.13
N ILE A 517 -9.22 6.98 -32.49
CA ILE A 517 -7.96 6.69 -33.18
C ILE A 517 -7.29 5.40 -32.71
N SER A 518 -6.37 4.89 -33.54
CA SER A 518 -5.46 3.77 -33.28
C SER A 518 -4.13 4.03 -33.99
N LEU A 519 -3.20 3.07 -33.91
CA LEU A 519 -1.91 3.11 -34.60
C LEU A 519 -1.74 1.93 -35.55
N THR A 520 -1.16 2.20 -36.71
CA THR A 520 -0.61 1.16 -37.58
C THR A 520 0.67 0.58 -36.98
N SER A 521 1.08 -0.61 -37.42
CA SER A 521 2.39 -1.20 -37.07
C SER A 521 3.60 -0.36 -37.51
N THR A 522 3.40 0.65 -38.36
CA THR A 522 4.42 1.61 -38.81
C THR A 522 4.44 2.91 -38.01
N GLY A 523 3.63 3.01 -36.93
CA GLY A 523 3.56 4.20 -36.09
C GLY A 523 2.85 5.38 -36.76
N LYS A 524 1.85 5.14 -37.60
CA LYS A 524 0.96 6.21 -38.12
C LYS A 524 -0.39 6.13 -37.45
N ILE A 525 -1.02 7.27 -37.21
CA ILE A 525 -2.42 7.31 -36.79
C ILE A 525 -3.31 6.66 -37.85
N GLN A 526 -4.19 5.80 -37.37
CA GLN A 526 -5.30 5.20 -38.09
C GLN A 526 -6.59 5.70 -37.45
N LEU A 527 -7.46 6.32 -38.25
CA LEU A 527 -8.80 6.70 -37.79
C LEU A 527 -9.68 5.44 -37.70
N LEU A 528 -10.48 5.34 -36.65
CA LEU A 528 -11.43 4.24 -36.48
C LEU A 528 -12.67 4.44 -37.36
N ASP A 529 -13.08 5.69 -37.61
CA ASP A 529 -14.11 6.03 -38.61
C ASP A 529 -13.84 7.41 -39.24
N SER A 530 -13.12 7.43 -40.36
CA SER A 530 -12.83 8.68 -41.09
C SER A 530 -14.07 9.41 -41.60
N TYR A 531 -15.21 8.74 -41.79
CA TYR A 531 -16.44 9.38 -42.24
C TYR A 531 -17.08 10.19 -41.10
N THR A 532 -17.21 9.59 -39.91
CA THR A 532 -17.74 10.29 -38.73
C THR A 532 -16.77 11.38 -38.25
N ASP A 533 -15.48 11.06 -38.16
CA ASP A 533 -14.47 11.93 -37.53
C ASP A 533 -14.05 13.11 -38.42
N VAL A 534 -13.91 12.89 -39.74
CA VAL A 534 -13.38 13.89 -40.69
C VAL A 534 -14.42 14.34 -41.70
N THR A 535 -15.08 13.44 -42.44
CA THR A 535 -16.05 13.84 -43.49
C THR A 535 -17.25 14.58 -42.92
N ASN A 536 -17.77 14.12 -41.78
CA ASN A 536 -18.81 14.80 -41.01
C ASN A 536 -18.22 15.74 -39.93
N GLY A 537 -16.92 16.04 -39.97
CA GLY A 537 -16.28 16.99 -39.06
C GLY A 537 -16.38 16.65 -37.57
N GLY A 538 -16.47 15.37 -37.19
CA GLY A 538 -16.59 14.93 -35.79
C GLY A 538 -15.55 15.57 -34.85
N PHE A 539 -14.28 15.67 -35.27
CA PHE A 539 -13.25 16.35 -34.47
C PHE A 539 -13.54 17.83 -34.20
N ALA A 540 -13.96 18.58 -35.22
CA ALA A 540 -14.30 20.00 -35.07
C ALA A 540 -15.57 20.21 -34.22
N ARG A 541 -16.55 19.29 -34.34
CA ARG A 541 -17.77 19.31 -33.53
C ARG A 541 -17.46 18.96 -32.07
N PHE A 542 -16.55 18.02 -31.82
CA PHE A 542 -16.06 17.70 -30.48
C PHE A 542 -15.34 18.90 -29.84
N GLN A 543 -14.41 19.56 -30.54
CA GLN A 543 -13.80 20.81 -30.07
C GLN A 543 -14.84 21.90 -29.77
N SER A 544 -15.90 22.01 -30.58
CA SER A 544 -16.99 22.96 -30.35
C SER A 544 -17.74 22.66 -29.05
N VAL A 545 -17.90 21.39 -28.68
CA VAL A 545 -18.44 20.99 -27.37
C VAL A 545 -17.52 21.42 -26.23
N CYS A 546 -16.21 21.22 -26.38
CA CYS A 546 -15.20 21.61 -25.39
C CYS A 546 -15.19 23.11 -25.13
N GLN A 547 -15.34 23.93 -26.18
CA GLN A 547 -15.45 25.38 -26.08
C GLN A 547 -16.67 25.85 -25.25
N ARG A 548 -17.72 25.01 -25.10
CA ARG A 548 -18.86 25.32 -24.22
C ARG A 548 -18.49 25.29 -22.73
N ALA A 549 -17.42 24.61 -22.34
CA ALA A 549 -16.94 24.51 -20.96
C ALA A 549 -15.40 24.57 -20.89
N PRO A 550 -14.79 25.77 -20.95
CA PRO A 550 -13.33 25.95 -21.07
C PRO A 550 -12.47 25.37 -19.93
N THR A 551 -13.09 24.93 -18.83
CA THR A 551 -12.42 24.24 -17.71
C THR A 551 -12.26 22.74 -17.92
N VAL A 552 -12.90 22.17 -18.94
CA VAL A 552 -12.87 20.75 -19.28
C VAL A 552 -11.67 20.46 -20.19
N LYS A 553 -10.96 19.38 -19.89
CA LYS A 553 -9.86 18.87 -20.70
C LYS A 553 -10.39 17.94 -21.79
N CYS A 554 -10.16 18.30 -23.04
CA CYS A 554 -10.61 17.51 -24.18
C CYS A 554 -9.48 16.73 -24.82
N MET A 555 -9.52 15.43 -24.58
CA MET A 555 -8.47 14.47 -24.90
C MET A 555 -8.94 13.54 -26.02
N ILE A 556 -8.00 12.95 -26.73
CA ILE A 556 -8.29 11.89 -27.70
C ILE A 556 -7.96 10.51 -27.11
N GLY A 557 -8.83 9.53 -27.35
CA GLY A 557 -8.62 8.14 -26.96
C GLY A 557 -7.99 7.34 -28.10
N LEU A 558 -6.86 6.68 -27.82
CA LEU A 558 -6.12 5.84 -28.75
C LEU A 558 -6.23 4.37 -28.32
N ASN A 559 -6.82 3.53 -29.18
CA ASN A 559 -7.32 2.22 -28.78
C ASN A 559 -6.77 1.06 -29.63
N SER A 560 -6.10 0.10 -28.99
CA SER A 560 -5.56 -1.10 -29.67
C SER A 560 -6.59 -2.19 -29.96
N LEU A 561 -7.84 -2.11 -29.45
CA LEU A 561 -8.84 -3.18 -29.54
C LEU A 561 -9.10 -3.68 -30.96
N GLN A 562 -9.17 -2.75 -31.93
CA GLN A 562 -9.48 -3.10 -33.32
C GLN A 562 -8.27 -3.68 -34.08
N SER A 563 -7.05 -3.43 -33.59
CA SER A 563 -5.78 -3.89 -34.20
C SER A 563 -5.20 -5.14 -33.51
N GLY A 564 -5.62 -5.41 -32.27
CA GLY A 564 -5.01 -6.41 -31.37
C GLY A 564 -3.63 -6.00 -30.85
N SER A 565 -3.04 -6.80 -29.96
CA SER A 565 -1.72 -6.48 -29.38
C SER A 565 -0.57 -6.57 -30.37
N ARG A 566 -0.66 -7.43 -31.39
CA ARG A 566 0.49 -7.79 -32.24
C ARG A 566 1.03 -6.63 -33.10
N PRO A 567 0.20 -5.76 -33.73
CA PRO A 567 0.71 -4.57 -34.42
C PRO A 567 1.39 -3.58 -33.47
N PHE A 568 0.88 -3.43 -32.25
CA PHE A 568 1.48 -2.56 -31.23
C PHE A 568 2.81 -3.15 -30.76
N SER A 569 2.87 -4.44 -30.39
CA SER A 569 4.10 -5.16 -30.04
C SER A 569 5.23 -4.98 -31.09
N ASN A 570 4.91 -5.20 -32.37
CA ASN A 570 5.85 -4.98 -33.47
C ASN A 570 6.37 -3.53 -33.53
N MET A 571 5.50 -2.55 -33.32
CA MET A 571 5.84 -1.12 -33.31
C MET A 571 6.70 -0.74 -32.09
N MET A 572 6.36 -1.26 -30.91
CA MET A 572 7.05 -0.99 -29.64
C MET A 572 8.46 -1.57 -29.61
N ASN A 573 8.68 -2.72 -30.24
CA ASN A 573 10.00 -3.37 -30.31
C ASN A 573 10.99 -2.67 -31.26
N ASN A 574 10.59 -1.63 -32.00
CA ASN A 574 11.44 -0.93 -32.95
C ASN A 574 11.42 0.59 -32.74
N THR A 575 12.59 1.14 -32.40
CA THR A 575 12.78 2.57 -32.09
C THR A 575 12.35 3.51 -33.21
N VAL A 576 12.52 3.14 -34.48
CA VAL A 576 12.11 3.99 -35.63
C VAL A 576 10.59 4.08 -35.71
N THR A 577 9.88 2.96 -35.50
CA THR A 577 8.40 2.96 -35.51
C THR A 577 7.81 3.56 -34.24
N ARG A 578 8.46 3.45 -33.07
CA ARG A 578 8.07 4.20 -31.87
C ARG A 578 8.20 5.72 -32.08
N GLN A 579 9.33 6.18 -32.61
CA GLN A 579 9.53 7.61 -32.91
C GLN A 579 8.55 8.11 -33.98
N ALA A 580 8.23 7.30 -35.00
CA ALA A 580 7.17 7.61 -35.96
C ALA A 580 5.81 7.77 -35.27
N ALA A 581 5.46 6.88 -34.33
CA ALA A 581 4.23 6.95 -33.54
C ALA A 581 4.15 8.22 -32.68
N VAL A 582 5.22 8.55 -31.94
CA VAL A 582 5.30 9.80 -31.16
C VAL A 582 5.10 11.01 -32.08
N ASN A 583 5.83 11.09 -33.20
CA ASN A 583 5.69 12.19 -34.16
C ASN A 583 4.28 12.27 -34.77
N SER A 584 3.65 11.14 -35.11
CA SER A 584 2.29 11.09 -35.64
C SER A 584 1.26 11.56 -34.61
N ILE A 585 1.43 11.20 -33.34
CA ILE A 585 0.58 11.62 -32.22
C ILE A 585 0.74 13.13 -31.98
N MET A 586 1.97 13.63 -31.83
CA MET A 586 2.23 15.04 -31.56
C MET A 586 1.73 15.96 -32.70
N ASN A 587 1.88 15.54 -33.96
CA ASN A 587 1.36 16.29 -35.10
C ASN A 587 -0.18 16.36 -35.09
N PHE A 588 -0.85 15.26 -34.76
CA PHE A 588 -2.31 15.22 -34.66
C PHE A 588 -2.83 16.09 -33.49
N LEU A 589 -2.24 15.93 -32.31
CA LEU A 589 -2.63 16.65 -31.10
C LEU A 589 -2.36 18.15 -31.19
N ILE A 590 -1.25 18.61 -31.76
CA ILE A 590 -0.85 20.03 -31.74
C ILE A 590 -1.18 20.73 -33.07
N GLN A 591 -0.81 20.15 -34.20
CA GLN A 591 -0.89 20.83 -35.50
C GLN A 591 -2.25 20.69 -36.17
N GLN A 592 -2.92 19.55 -36.00
CA GLN A 592 -4.21 19.27 -36.66
C GLN A 592 -5.42 19.66 -35.80
N TYR A 593 -5.44 19.29 -34.52
CA TYR A 593 -6.66 19.34 -33.71
C TYR A 593 -6.55 19.95 -32.30
N GLN A 594 -5.37 20.38 -31.85
CA GLN A 594 -5.20 21.14 -30.60
C GLN A 594 -5.91 20.53 -29.36
N PHE A 595 -5.81 19.21 -29.18
CA PHE A 595 -6.39 18.50 -28.03
C PHE A 595 -5.51 18.66 -26.77
N ASP A 596 -6.13 18.69 -25.59
CA ASP A 596 -5.47 18.85 -24.29
C ASP A 596 -4.61 17.64 -23.85
N GLY A 597 -4.73 16.51 -24.54
CA GLY A 597 -4.01 15.29 -24.17
C GLY A 597 -4.48 14.02 -24.86
N LEU A 598 -3.91 12.91 -24.42
CA LEU A 598 -4.10 11.57 -24.94
C LEU A 598 -4.43 10.59 -23.81
N ASP A 599 -5.48 9.80 -23.98
CA ASP A 599 -5.61 8.52 -23.26
C ASP A 599 -5.14 7.38 -24.17
N PHE A 600 -4.21 6.56 -23.67
CA PHE A 600 -3.64 5.45 -24.42
C PHE A 600 -4.10 4.11 -23.85
N TYR A 601 -4.87 3.36 -24.65
CA TYR A 601 -5.39 2.04 -24.30
C TYR A 601 -4.75 0.93 -25.14
N TRP A 602 -3.90 0.12 -24.51
CA TRP A 602 -3.41 -1.14 -25.07
C TRP A 602 -4.02 -2.32 -24.32
N GLN A 603 -4.75 -3.16 -25.05
CA GLN A 603 -5.39 -4.38 -24.55
C GLN A 603 -4.74 -5.67 -25.12
N TYR A 604 -3.62 -6.18 -24.60
CA TYR A 604 -2.77 -5.75 -23.48
C TYR A 604 -1.29 -5.95 -23.86
N PRO A 605 -0.31 -5.30 -23.20
CA PRO A 605 1.10 -5.36 -23.60
C PRO A 605 1.68 -6.78 -23.78
N VAL A 606 1.55 -7.65 -22.77
CA VAL A 606 2.11 -9.02 -22.82
C VAL A 606 1.08 -10.07 -23.27
N LEU A 607 -0.20 -9.78 -23.17
CA LEU A 607 -1.30 -10.73 -23.41
C LEU A 607 -2.00 -10.46 -24.77
N LYS A 608 -2.92 -11.35 -25.17
CA LYS A 608 -3.68 -11.24 -26.44
C LYS A 608 -2.80 -11.06 -27.69
N GLY A 609 -1.62 -11.68 -27.71
CA GLY A 609 -0.68 -11.67 -28.85
C GLY A 609 0.44 -10.64 -28.76
N GLY A 610 0.70 -10.08 -27.58
CA GLY A 610 1.96 -9.39 -27.25
C GLY A 610 3.06 -10.34 -26.77
N ASN A 611 4.21 -9.79 -26.41
CA ASN A 611 5.42 -10.49 -25.99
C ASN A 611 5.83 -10.10 -24.55
N PRO A 612 6.59 -10.93 -23.80
CA PRO A 612 7.06 -10.58 -22.45
C PRO A 612 7.89 -9.28 -22.39
N GLU A 613 8.71 -9.01 -23.42
CA GLU A 613 9.48 -7.77 -23.61
C GLU A 613 8.59 -6.51 -23.63
N ASP A 614 7.33 -6.64 -24.04
CA ASP A 614 6.42 -5.50 -24.17
C ASP A 614 6.08 -4.84 -22.83
N ARG A 615 6.26 -5.54 -21.70
CA ARG A 615 6.21 -4.94 -20.35
C ARG A 615 7.18 -3.75 -20.25
N TYR A 616 8.38 -3.85 -20.82
CA TYR A 616 9.43 -2.83 -20.78
C TYR A 616 9.47 -1.95 -22.03
N ASN A 617 9.16 -2.49 -23.21
CA ASN A 617 9.02 -1.68 -24.43
C ASN A 617 7.87 -0.66 -24.28
N PHE A 618 6.79 -1.02 -23.57
CA PHE A 618 5.70 -0.09 -23.28
C PHE A 618 6.15 1.06 -22.37
N VAL A 619 6.91 0.78 -21.30
CA VAL A 619 7.54 1.83 -20.47
C VAL A 619 8.40 2.76 -21.31
N THR A 620 9.22 2.20 -22.21
CA THR A 620 10.11 2.96 -23.08
C THR A 620 9.31 3.89 -23.99
N PHE A 621 8.27 3.38 -24.65
CA PHE A 621 7.37 4.19 -25.48
C PHE A 621 6.65 5.29 -24.68
N ILE A 622 6.11 4.95 -23.51
CA ILE A 622 5.39 5.90 -22.65
C ILE A 622 6.34 6.98 -22.12
N SER A 623 7.61 6.67 -21.85
CA SER A 623 8.64 7.66 -21.54
C SER A 623 8.97 8.57 -22.73
N GLU A 624 9.13 8.02 -23.94
CA GLU A 624 9.36 8.78 -25.17
C GLU A 624 8.18 9.72 -25.47
N LEU A 625 6.95 9.25 -25.26
CA LEU A 625 5.71 9.99 -25.51
C LEU A 625 5.45 11.07 -24.43
N SER A 626 5.60 10.74 -23.14
CA SER A 626 5.47 11.67 -22.01
C SER A 626 6.40 12.87 -22.16
N ALA A 627 7.68 12.63 -22.48
CA ALA A 627 8.66 13.71 -22.67
C ALA A 627 8.26 14.71 -23.76
N ASN A 628 7.50 14.25 -24.78
CA ASN A 628 6.97 15.11 -25.83
C ASN A 628 5.66 15.79 -25.42
N LEU A 629 4.69 15.07 -24.84
CA LEU A 629 3.40 15.62 -24.42
C LEU A 629 3.55 16.69 -23.32
N HIS A 630 4.29 16.37 -22.26
CA HIS A 630 4.46 17.25 -21.10
C HIS A 630 5.26 18.52 -21.43
N MET A 631 6.12 18.49 -22.46
CA MET A 631 6.81 19.68 -22.98
C MET A 631 5.84 20.76 -23.51
N TYR A 632 4.67 20.35 -24.00
CA TYR A 632 3.60 21.23 -24.48
C TYR A 632 2.45 21.37 -23.47
N GLY A 633 2.60 20.85 -22.25
CA GLY A 633 1.57 20.88 -21.21
C GLY A 633 0.37 19.96 -21.48
N LEU A 634 0.52 18.98 -22.38
CA LEU A 634 -0.53 18.02 -22.72
C LEU A 634 -0.55 16.85 -21.74
N LEU A 635 -1.76 16.38 -21.40
CA LEU A 635 -1.95 15.24 -20.48
C LEU A 635 -1.69 13.89 -21.16
N LEU A 636 -1.14 12.94 -20.41
CA LEU A 636 -1.01 11.53 -20.79
C LEU A 636 -1.67 10.64 -19.73
N THR A 637 -2.77 9.99 -20.08
CA THR A 637 -3.42 8.98 -19.23
C THR A 637 -3.40 7.60 -19.88
N LEU A 638 -3.47 6.56 -19.06
CA LEU A 638 -3.56 5.18 -19.54
C LEU A 638 -4.86 4.53 -19.07
N SER A 639 -5.69 4.07 -20.00
CA SER A 639 -6.73 3.09 -19.70
C SER A 639 -6.11 1.72 -19.50
N VAL A 640 -6.30 1.13 -18.31
CA VAL A 640 -5.62 -0.09 -17.87
C VAL A 640 -6.59 -1.11 -17.27
N ALA A 641 -6.17 -2.38 -17.31
CA ALA A 641 -7.02 -3.52 -16.96
C ALA A 641 -7.52 -3.52 -15.49
N PRO A 642 -8.66 -4.20 -15.22
CA PRO A 642 -9.03 -4.66 -13.87
C PRO A 642 -8.21 -5.89 -13.48
N THR A 643 -7.37 -5.81 -12.43
CA THR A 643 -6.38 -6.88 -12.21
C THR A 643 -5.98 -7.13 -10.76
N SER A 644 -5.90 -8.41 -10.44
CA SER A 644 -4.91 -9.00 -9.53
C SER A 644 -4.19 -10.13 -10.28
N ASP A 645 -2.87 -10.23 -10.08
CA ASP A 645 -1.95 -11.24 -10.63
C ASP A 645 -1.88 -11.38 -12.17
N PHE A 646 -2.89 -11.94 -12.84
CA PHE A 646 -2.78 -12.44 -14.24
C PHE A 646 -2.39 -11.34 -15.25
N PHE A 647 -2.93 -10.15 -15.09
CA PHE A 647 -2.70 -9.02 -15.99
C PHE A 647 -1.67 -8.01 -15.45
N MET A 648 -1.35 -7.99 -14.14
CA MET A 648 -0.27 -7.14 -13.60
C MET A 648 1.10 -7.51 -14.18
N GLY A 649 1.28 -8.78 -14.57
CA GLY A 649 2.40 -9.22 -15.40
C GLY A 649 2.62 -8.41 -16.69
N SER A 650 1.57 -7.76 -17.23
CA SER A 650 1.66 -6.94 -18.46
C SER A 650 2.22 -5.53 -18.26
N TYR A 651 2.26 -4.99 -17.04
CA TYR A 651 2.60 -3.59 -16.79
C TYR A 651 3.71 -3.44 -15.75
N ASP A 652 4.77 -2.69 -16.07
CA ASP A 652 5.76 -2.26 -15.07
C ASP A 652 5.30 -0.95 -14.40
N VAL A 653 4.36 -1.11 -13.46
CA VAL A 653 3.67 -0.01 -12.77
C VAL A 653 4.65 0.99 -12.11
N PRO A 654 5.68 0.58 -11.33
CA PRO A 654 6.64 1.51 -10.71
C PRO A 654 7.40 2.40 -11.69
N SER A 655 7.58 1.94 -12.93
CA SER A 655 8.21 2.72 -14.00
C SER A 655 7.20 3.64 -14.70
N LEU A 656 5.99 3.14 -15.03
CA LEU A 656 4.95 3.91 -15.72
C LEU A 656 4.48 5.12 -14.91
N VAL A 657 4.38 5.01 -13.57
CA VAL A 657 3.95 6.08 -12.63
C VAL A 657 4.70 7.41 -12.82
N ARG A 658 5.93 7.35 -13.32
CA ARG A 658 6.81 8.51 -13.54
C ARG A 658 6.41 9.37 -14.74
N TYR A 659 5.71 8.78 -15.71
CA TYR A 659 5.49 9.34 -17.04
C TYR A 659 4.02 9.65 -17.36
N VAL A 660 3.08 9.14 -16.56
CA VAL A 660 1.64 9.30 -16.79
C VAL A 660 1.01 10.16 -15.72
N ASP A 661 0.01 10.95 -16.09
CA ASP A 661 -0.72 11.80 -15.16
C ASP A 661 -1.69 10.97 -14.31
N TYR A 662 -2.47 10.10 -14.98
CA TYR A 662 -3.44 9.21 -14.34
C TYR A 662 -3.51 7.83 -15.01
N PHE A 663 -3.86 6.82 -14.20
CA PHE A 663 -4.28 5.49 -14.67
C PHE A 663 -5.79 5.37 -14.52
N ASN A 664 -6.51 5.21 -15.63
CA ASN A 664 -7.92 4.90 -15.63
C ASN A 664 -8.11 3.38 -15.51
N VAL A 665 -8.30 2.89 -14.29
CA VAL A 665 -8.38 1.46 -13.96
C VAL A 665 -9.79 0.95 -14.20
N MET A 666 -10.01 0.19 -15.27
CA MET A 666 -11.33 -0.26 -15.71
C MET A 666 -11.90 -1.37 -14.81
N ALA A 667 -12.30 -1.06 -13.57
CA ALA A 667 -12.77 -1.99 -12.54
C ALA A 667 -14.20 -2.53 -12.77
N PHE A 668 -14.52 -2.87 -14.02
CA PHE A 668 -15.80 -3.39 -14.49
C PHE A 668 -15.59 -4.53 -15.50
N ASN A 669 -16.66 -5.14 -16.01
CA ASN A 669 -16.61 -6.39 -16.80
C ASN A 669 -15.91 -7.56 -16.08
N LEU A 670 -15.98 -7.58 -14.75
CA LEU A 670 -15.36 -8.61 -13.90
C LEU A 670 -16.07 -9.96 -14.01
N HIS A 671 -17.37 -9.93 -14.31
CA HIS A 671 -18.21 -11.11 -14.52
C HIS A 671 -19.15 -10.95 -15.73
N HIS A 672 -19.33 -12.04 -16.46
CA HIS A 672 -20.11 -12.10 -17.71
C HIS A 672 -20.53 -13.55 -18.06
N TYR A 673 -21.29 -13.74 -19.14
CA TYR A 673 -21.74 -15.06 -19.60
C TYR A 673 -20.64 -16.15 -19.70
N TRP A 674 -19.38 -15.79 -19.91
CA TRP A 674 -18.27 -16.75 -20.10
C TRP A 674 -17.86 -17.46 -18.81
N ASP A 675 -18.27 -16.95 -17.65
CA ASP A 675 -17.97 -17.57 -16.35
C ASP A 675 -18.80 -18.85 -16.10
N GLY A 676 -19.85 -19.10 -16.89
CA GLY A 676 -20.80 -20.20 -16.68
C GLY A 676 -21.69 -20.06 -15.44
N LYS A 677 -21.52 -18.95 -14.70
CA LYS A 677 -22.27 -18.57 -13.49
C LYS A 677 -22.53 -17.07 -13.48
N THR A 678 -23.59 -16.64 -12.80
CA THR A 678 -23.86 -15.21 -12.55
C THR A 678 -22.88 -14.64 -11.55
N GLY A 679 -22.50 -13.38 -11.75
CA GLY A 679 -21.57 -12.62 -10.90
C GLY A 679 -21.71 -11.14 -11.22
N HIS A 680 -21.36 -10.27 -10.27
CA HIS A 680 -21.49 -8.82 -10.47
C HIS A 680 -20.38 -8.28 -11.37
N GLN A 681 -20.72 -7.49 -12.38
CA GLN A 681 -19.72 -7.01 -13.33
C GLN A 681 -18.78 -5.94 -12.74
N SER A 682 -19.16 -5.28 -11.65
CA SER A 682 -18.35 -4.30 -10.92
C SER A 682 -18.76 -4.28 -9.44
N ALA A 683 -18.62 -5.42 -8.76
CA ALA A 683 -18.77 -5.48 -7.31
C ALA A 683 -17.81 -4.51 -6.62
N LEU A 684 -18.26 -3.77 -5.60
CA LEU A 684 -17.36 -2.92 -4.81
C LEU A 684 -16.46 -3.79 -3.92
N TYR A 685 -17.04 -4.83 -3.31
CA TYR A 685 -16.36 -5.74 -2.38
C TYR A 685 -16.56 -7.22 -2.75
N ALA A 686 -15.71 -8.09 -2.21
CA ALA A 686 -15.85 -9.54 -2.29
C ALA A 686 -17.14 -10.03 -1.59
N SER A 687 -17.67 -11.18 -2.02
CA SER A 687 -18.83 -11.85 -1.40
C SER A 687 -18.48 -12.61 -0.11
N GLY A 688 -17.20 -12.92 0.10
CA GLY A 688 -16.72 -13.79 1.19
C GLY A 688 -17.01 -15.27 0.95
N LYS A 689 -17.37 -15.66 -0.28
CA LYS A 689 -17.71 -17.03 -0.70
C LYS A 689 -16.83 -17.53 -1.86
N GLU A 690 -15.84 -16.74 -2.24
CA GLU A 690 -14.89 -17.04 -3.30
C GLU A 690 -14.02 -18.26 -2.95
N THR A 691 -13.72 -19.07 -3.96
CA THR A 691 -12.99 -20.35 -3.76
C THR A 691 -11.51 -20.27 -4.13
N SER A 692 -11.05 -19.06 -4.49
CA SER A 692 -9.67 -18.78 -4.86
C SER A 692 -9.32 -17.32 -4.60
N LEU A 693 -8.03 -17.03 -4.40
CA LEU A 693 -7.51 -15.67 -4.24
C LEU A 693 -7.80 -14.79 -5.47
N TYR A 694 -7.77 -15.38 -6.67
CA TYR A 694 -8.16 -14.70 -7.90
C TYR A 694 -9.61 -14.22 -7.86
N GLU A 695 -10.57 -15.10 -7.55
CA GLU A 695 -11.98 -14.72 -7.41
C GLU A 695 -12.16 -13.68 -6.29
N ALA A 696 -11.48 -13.85 -5.13
CA ALA A 696 -11.58 -12.94 -3.99
C ALA A 696 -11.11 -11.51 -4.28
N ALA A 697 -10.33 -11.32 -5.35
CA ALA A 697 -9.85 -10.01 -5.81
C ALA A 697 -10.55 -9.49 -7.09
N LEU A 698 -11.53 -10.23 -7.65
CA LEU A 698 -12.42 -9.75 -8.74
C LEU A 698 -13.51 -8.81 -8.21
N ASN A 699 -13.10 -7.70 -7.61
CA ASN A 699 -13.95 -6.60 -7.15
C ASN A 699 -13.12 -5.31 -7.13
N VAL A 700 -13.81 -4.15 -7.11
CA VAL A 700 -13.17 -2.83 -7.13
C VAL A 700 -12.12 -2.69 -6.03
N ASP A 701 -12.42 -3.15 -4.80
CA ASP A 701 -11.49 -3.01 -3.68
C ASP A 701 -10.21 -3.84 -3.86
N GLY A 702 -10.34 -5.10 -4.28
CA GLY A 702 -9.22 -5.96 -4.61
C GLY A 702 -8.35 -5.42 -5.76
N ILE A 703 -8.98 -4.90 -6.81
CA ILE A 703 -8.31 -4.33 -7.99
C ILE A 703 -7.54 -3.06 -7.62
N VAL A 704 -8.18 -2.10 -6.93
CA VAL A 704 -7.53 -0.86 -6.49
C VAL A 704 -6.40 -1.16 -5.52
N THR A 705 -6.60 -2.09 -4.58
CA THR A 705 -5.55 -2.53 -3.65
C THR A 705 -4.38 -3.17 -4.40
N GLY A 706 -4.63 -3.98 -5.43
CA GLY A 706 -3.59 -4.56 -6.30
C GLY A 706 -2.76 -3.50 -7.02
N TRP A 707 -3.40 -2.50 -7.64
CA TRP A 707 -2.69 -1.40 -8.30
C TRP A 707 -1.84 -0.57 -7.33
N ILE A 708 -2.32 -0.34 -6.10
CA ILE A 708 -1.55 0.34 -5.04
C ILE A 708 -0.37 -0.51 -4.58
N ALA A 709 -0.56 -1.83 -4.41
CA ALA A 709 0.50 -2.77 -4.01
C ALA A 709 1.62 -2.88 -5.05
N GLU A 710 1.30 -2.80 -6.34
CA GLU A 710 2.28 -2.69 -7.45
C GLU A 710 2.93 -1.29 -7.56
N GLY A 711 2.63 -0.36 -6.65
CA GLY A 711 3.30 0.92 -6.52
C GLY A 711 2.63 2.09 -7.24
N ALA A 712 1.37 1.97 -7.70
CA ALA A 712 0.62 3.13 -8.21
C ALA A 712 0.15 4.03 -7.04
N PRO A 713 0.47 5.34 -7.03
CA PRO A 713 -0.06 6.25 -6.04
C PRO A 713 -1.58 6.36 -6.18
N ALA A 714 -2.33 6.23 -5.08
CA ALA A 714 -3.78 6.40 -5.06
C ALA A 714 -4.22 7.70 -5.75
N SER A 715 -3.50 8.79 -5.52
CA SER A 715 -3.74 10.11 -6.14
C SER A 715 -3.47 10.19 -7.66
N LYS A 716 -3.08 9.09 -8.31
CA LYS A 716 -3.01 8.93 -9.77
C LYS A 716 -4.00 7.88 -10.31
N LEU A 717 -4.73 7.19 -9.45
CA LEU A 717 -5.72 6.19 -9.85
C LEU A 717 -7.09 6.84 -10.04
N ILE A 718 -7.69 6.58 -11.19
CA ILE A 718 -9.07 6.92 -11.53
C ILE A 718 -9.86 5.62 -11.61
N LEU A 719 -10.95 5.50 -10.86
CA LEU A 719 -11.80 4.31 -10.84
C LEU A 719 -12.70 4.26 -12.08
N GLY A 720 -12.46 3.33 -12.98
CA GLY A 720 -13.33 3.05 -14.12
C GLY A 720 -14.62 2.33 -13.71
N ILE A 721 -15.73 2.77 -14.30
CA ILE A 721 -17.07 2.18 -14.24
C ILE A 721 -17.68 2.13 -15.66
N THR A 722 -18.79 1.41 -15.83
CA THR A 722 -19.58 1.43 -17.08
C THR A 722 -21.06 1.68 -16.80
N PRO A 723 -21.77 2.43 -17.66
CA PRO A 723 -23.23 2.53 -17.61
C PRO A 723 -23.93 1.41 -18.40
N THR A 724 -23.19 0.40 -18.88
CA THR A 724 -23.76 -0.81 -19.48
C THR A 724 -24.08 -1.90 -18.45
N ALA A 725 -24.88 -2.87 -18.85
CA ALA A 725 -25.34 -4.00 -18.07
C ALA A 725 -25.00 -5.32 -18.76
N ASN A 726 -24.31 -6.22 -18.05
CA ASN A 726 -24.02 -7.56 -18.54
C ASN A 726 -25.24 -8.46 -18.30
N ILE A 727 -25.82 -8.95 -19.39
CA ILE A 727 -27.03 -9.76 -19.42
C ILE A 727 -26.65 -11.22 -19.70
N MET A 728 -27.13 -12.13 -18.86
CA MET A 728 -26.85 -13.55 -18.90
C MET A 728 -28.16 -14.33 -18.94
N LYS A 729 -28.20 -15.39 -19.75
CA LYS A 729 -29.34 -16.32 -19.76
C LYS A 729 -29.15 -17.34 -18.64
N LEU A 730 -30.14 -17.53 -17.78
CA LEU A 730 -30.09 -18.53 -16.71
C LEU A 730 -30.31 -19.94 -17.26
N TYR A 731 -29.66 -20.93 -16.65
CA TYR A 731 -29.83 -22.34 -16.99
C TYR A 731 -31.15 -22.92 -16.44
N ALA A 732 -31.64 -22.42 -15.30
CA ALA A 732 -32.88 -22.87 -14.68
C ALA A 732 -33.56 -21.74 -13.89
N SER A 733 -34.88 -21.62 -14.00
CA SER A 733 -35.67 -20.53 -13.42
C SER A 733 -35.84 -20.57 -11.89
N ILE A 734 -35.38 -21.65 -11.25
CA ILE A 734 -35.40 -21.82 -9.80
C ILE A 734 -34.16 -21.25 -9.08
N ASN A 735 -33.12 -20.88 -9.82
CA ASN A 735 -31.88 -20.33 -9.25
C ASN A 735 -31.52 -19.01 -9.94
N THR A 736 -31.69 -17.91 -9.23
CA THR A 736 -31.63 -16.55 -9.77
C THR A 736 -30.71 -15.61 -8.98
N GLY A 737 -30.00 -16.13 -7.98
CA GLY A 737 -29.03 -15.37 -7.19
C GLY A 737 -27.68 -15.21 -7.89
N VAL A 738 -26.73 -14.59 -7.19
CA VAL A 738 -25.30 -14.60 -7.56
C VAL A 738 -24.77 -16.04 -7.46
N GLY A 739 -23.99 -16.49 -8.45
CA GLY A 739 -23.50 -17.87 -8.57
C GLY A 739 -24.46 -18.85 -9.25
N ALA A 740 -25.62 -18.40 -9.73
CA ALA A 740 -26.55 -19.23 -10.51
C ALA A 740 -25.95 -19.63 -11.86
N ARG A 741 -26.16 -20.86 -12.32
CA ARG A 741 -25.62 -21.33 -13.61
C ARG A 741 -26.23 -20.60 -14.80
N THR A 742 -25.39 -20.24 -15.77
CA THR A 742 -25.82 -19.57 -17.01
C THR A 742 -25.85 -20.55 -18.19
N ALA A 743 -26.77 -20.32 -19.13
CA ALA A 743 -26.89 -21.03 -20.40
C ALA A 743 -26.17 -20.31 -21.56
N GLY A 744 -25.57 -19.14 -21.29
CA GLY A 744 -24.83 -18.33 -22.27
C GLY A 744 -25.23 -16.86 -22.22
N ARG A 745 -25.01 -16.18 -23.34
CA ARG A 745 -25.38 -14.77 -23.56
C ARG A 745 -26.86 -14.53 -23.28
N GLY A 746 -27.15 -13.37 -22.69
CA GLY A 746 -28.50 -12.83 -22.68
C GLY A 746 -28.88 -12.23 -24.04
N ASP A 747 -30.12 -11.74 -24.12
CA ASP A 747 -30.64 -11.04 -25.28
C ASP A 747 -29.86 -9.74 -25.50
N MET A 748 -29.81 -9.29 -26.75
CA MET A 748 -29.23 -8.00 -27.11
C MET A 748 -30.16 -6.85 -26.73
N GLY A 749 -29.59 -5.70 -26.36
CA GLY A 749 -30.34 -4.45 -26.32
C GLY A 749 -30.89 -4.03 -27.70
N GLN A 750 -32.00 -3.29 -27.69
CA GLN A 750 -32.69 -2.77 -28.88
C GLN A 750 -31.85 -1.76 -29.69
N TYR A 751 -30.96 -1.04 -29.02
CA TYR A 751 -30.10 0.03 -29.54
C TYR A 751 -28.62 -0.37 -29.54
N THR A 752 -28.13 -1.04 -28.48
CA THR A 752 -26.74 -1.54 -28.39
C THR A 752 -26.48 -2.74 -29.29
N THR A 753 -27.52 -3.52 -29.63
CA THR A 753 -27.51 -4.64 -30.59
C THR A 753 -26.49 -5.75 -30.36
N THR A 754 -25.86 -5.76 -29.18
CA THR A 754 -24.82 -6.73 -28.80
C THR A 754 -25.39 -7.74 -27.81
N GLU A 755 -25.37 -9.02 -28.16
CA GLU A 755 -25.87 -10.10 -27.30
C GLU A 755 -25.21 -10.09 -25.91
N GLY A 756 -26.03 -10.08 -24.87
CA GLY A 756 -25.56 -10.09 -23.49
C GLY A 756 -25.11 -8.73 -22.96
N ILE A 757 -25.37 -7.63 -23.68
CA ILE A 757 -25.13 -6.26 -23.23
C ILE A 757 -26.40 -5.42 -23.47
N MET A 758 -26.72 -4.57 -22.49
CA MET A 758 -27.69 -3.48 -22.61
C MET A 758 -27.10 -2.21 -22.01
N SER A 759 -27.36 -1.05 -22.60
CA SER A 759 -27.16 0.26 -21.96
C SER A 759 -28.10 0.47 -20.78
N TYR A 760 -27.82 1.44 -19.92
CA TYR A 760 -28.68 1.78 -18.77
C TYR A 760 -30.14 2.07 -19.17
N PRO A 761 -30.46 2.91 -20.18
CA PRO A 761 -31.85 3.14 -20.60
C PRO A 761 -32.52 1.88 -21.15
N GLU A 762 -31.80 1.01 -21.86
CA GLU A 762 -32.38 -0.26 -22.35
C GLU A 762 -32.74 -1.20 -21.22
N LEU A 763 -31.82 -1.45 -20.28
CA LEU A 763 -32.09 -2.30 -19.12
C LEU A 763 -33.21 -1.71 -18.26
N CYS A 764 -33.28 -0.39 -18.14
CA CYS A 764 -34.31 0.33 -17.42
C CYS A 764 -35.71 0.12 -18.02
N LEU A 765 -35.86 0.28 -19.34
CA LEU A 765 -37.10 -0.01 -20.08
C LEU A 765 -37.46 -1.50 -20.04
N GLU A 766 -36.46 -2.39 -20.11
CA GLU A 766 -36.64 -3.83 -19.99
C GLU A 766 -37.16 -4.22 -18.60
N ARG A 767 -36.56 -3.68 -17.53
CA ARG A 767 -36.98 -3.89 -16.13
C ARG A 767 -38.34 -3.30 -15.79
N ALA A 768 -38.86 -2.36 -16.58
CA ALA A 768 -40.22 -1.85 -16.45
C ALA A 768 -41.29 -2.86 -16.94
N LYS A 769 -40.89 -3.90 -17.67
CA LYS A 769 -41.79 -5.00 -18.09
C LYS A 769 -42.10 -5.92 -16.91
N SER A 770 -43.31 -6.48 -16.90
CA SER A 770 -43.77 -7.38 -15.83
C SER A 770 -42.88 -8.62 -15.69
N GLY A 771 -42.45 -8.92 -14.46
CA GLY A 771 -41.72 -10.14 -14.11
C GLY A 771 -40.24 -9.93 -13.78
N TRP A 772 -39.68 -8.73 -14.02
CA TRP A 772 -38.35 -8.38 -13.53
C TRP A 772 -38.37 -8.00 -12.04
N GLU A 773 -37.50 -8.64 -11.26
CA GLU A 773 -37.25 -8.36 -9.85
C GLU A 773 -35.83 -7.77 -9.71
N THR A 774 -35.62 -6.78 -8.84
CA THR A 774 -34.32 -6.11 -8.62
C THR A 774 -33.83 -6.32 -7.19
N PHE A 775 -32.54 -6.62 -7.03
CA PHE A 775 -31.90 -6.94 -5.77
C PHE A 775 -30.61 -6.12 -5.58
N LEU A 776 -30.45 -5.56 -4.38
CA LEU A 776 -29.18 -5.02 -3.92
C LEU A 776 -28.44 -6.12 -3.16
N ASP A 777 -27.28 -6.53 -3.66
CA ASP A 777 -26.33 -7.31 -2.89
C ASP A 777 -25.66 -6.38 -1.86
N ARG A 778 -26.05 -6.53 -0.59
CA ARG A 778 -25.53 -5.71 0.52
C ARG A 778 -24.12 -6.11 0.95
N THR A 779 -23.61 -7.27 0.55
CA THR A 779 -22.23 -7.67 0.84
C THR A 779 -21.31 -7.04 -0.20
N GLN A 780 -21.62 -7.24 -1.48
CA GLN A 780 -20.80 -6.78 -2.60
C GLN A 780 -21.08 -5.32 -3.02
N GLN A 781 -22.12 -4.69 -2.45
CA GLN A 781 -22.60 -3.34 -2.75
C GLN A 781 -22.81 -3.12 -4.26
N SER A 782 -23.55 -4.03 -4.87
CA SER A 782 -23.81 -4.06 -6.31
C SER A 782 -25.23 -4.54 -6.62
N TYR A 783 -25.80 -4.06 -7.73
CA TYR A 783 -27.15 -4.42 -8.14
C TYR A 783 -27.17 -5.55 -9.16
N TYR A 784 -28.19 -6.40 -9.02
CA TYR A 784 -28.63 -7.27 -10.09
C TYR A 784 -30.15 -7.27 -10.24
N ALA A 785 -30.63 -7.67 -11.40
CA ALA A 785 -32.05 -7.86 -11.69
C ALA A 785 -32.25 -9.17 -12.46
N THR A 786 -33.44 -9.76 -12.34
CA THR A 786 -33.76 -11.04 -12.99
C THR A 786 -35.25 -11.19 -13.24
N ASN A 787 -35.61 -11.81 -14.36
CA ASN A 787 -36.97 -12.25 -14.67
C ASN A 787 -37.11 -13.79 -14.63
N LYS A 788 -36.19 -14.48 -13.95
CA LYS A 788 -36.09 -15.95 -13.82
C LYS A 788 -35.67 -16.67 -15.12
N ILE A 789 -35.65 -16.01 -16.27
CA ILE A 789 -35.01 -16.50 -17.51
C ILE A 789 -33.67 -15.77 -17.74
N MET A 790 -33.65 -14.49 -17.40
CA MET A 790 -32.56 -13.55 -17.63
C MET A 790 -32.02 -13.04 -16.31
N TRP A 791 -30.74 -12.70 -16.28
CA TRP A 791 -30.05 -12.13 -15.13
C TRP A 791 -29.12 -11.00 -15.60
N ALA A 792 -29.23 -9.83 -14.99
CA ALA A 792 -28.54 -8.61 -15.38
C ALA A 792 -27.80 -8.02 -14.18
N THR A 793 -26.53 -7.68 -14.33
CA THR A 793 -25.74 -6.91 -13.34
C THR A 793 -25.37 -5.55 -13.91
N PHE A 794 -25.47 -4.50 -13.10
CA PHE A 794 -25.43 -3.11 -13.59
C PHE A 794 -25.10 -2.12 -12.46
N GLU A 795 -24.71 -0.90 -12.84
CA GLU A 795 -24.58 0.23 -11.93
C GLU A 795 -25.93 0.92 -11.67
N ASP A 796 -26.19 1.29 -10.43
CA ASP A 796 -27.27 2.20 -10.06
C ASP A 796 -26.68 3.49 -9.44
N ILE A 797 -27.46 4.56 -9.45
CA ILE A 797 -27.11 5.86 -8.84
C ILE A 797 -26.60 5.65 -7.40
N GLN A 798 -27.22 4.76 -6.62
CA GLN A 798 -26.79 4.47 -5.25
C GLN A 798 -25.40 3.80 -5.18
N THR A 799 -25.08 2.85 -6.05
CA THR A 799 -23.75 2.19 -6.05
C THR A 799 -22.67 3.12 -6.55
N LEU A 800 -22.97 4.00 -7.49
CA LEU A 800 -22.05 5.04 -7.94
C LEU A 800 -21.76 6.10 -6.88
N GLN A 801 -22.74 6.50 -6.07
CA GLN A 801 -22.51 7.39 -4.92
C GLN A 801 -21.65 6.73 -3.83
N LEU A 802 -21.85 5.43 -3.59
CA LEU A 802 -21.00 4.63 -2.71
C LEU A 802 -19.56 4.51 -3.25
N LYS A 803 -19.39 4.30 -4.57
CA LYS A 803 -18.08 4.31 -5.24
C LYS A 803 -17.40 5.69 -5.19
N GLY A 804 -18.16 6.77 -5.29
CA GLY A 804 -17.64 8.13 -5.05
C GLY A 804 -17.13 8.33 -3.63
N SER A 805 -17.89 7.85 -2.63
CA SER A 805 -17.46 7.84 -1.23
C SER A 805 -16.20 7.00 -1.02
N TYR A 806 -16.11 5.85 -1.68
CA TYR A 806 -14.94 4.96 -1.68
C TYR A 806 -13.70 5.63 -2.27
N ILE A 807 -13.82 6.31 -3.42
CA ILE A 807 -12.73 7.09 -4.04
C ILE A 807 -12.17 8.11 -3.05
N ILE A 808 -13.04 8.86 -2.38
CA ILE A 808 -12.65 9.85 -1.37
C ILE A 808 -11.93 9.20 -0.19
N THR A 809 -12.46 8.10 0.38
CA THR A 809 -11.84 7.44 1.54
C THR A 809 -10.53 6.72 1.23
N ARG A 810 -10.35 6.22 0.00
CA ARG A 810 -9.11 5.61 -0.49
C ARG A 810 -8.10 6.61 -1.07
N GLY A 811 -8.43 7.90 -1.12
CA GLY A 811 -7.55 8.94 -1.67
C GLY A 811 -7.32 8.84 -3.19
N LEU A 812 -8.26 8.25 -3.92
CA LEU A 812 -8.21 8.14 -5.38
C LEU A 812 -8.50 9.49 -6.04
N ALA A 813 -7.98 9.70 -7.24
CA ALA A 813 -8.11 10.99 -7.95
C ALA A 813 -9.51 11.23 -8.53
N GLY A 814 -10.34 10.20 -8.69
CA GLY A 814 -11.65 10.36 -9.30
C GLY A 814 -12.24 9.10 -9.92
N MET A 815 -13.20 9.28 -10.82
CA MET A 815 -13.93 8.21 -11.51
C MET A 815 -13.93 8.42 -13.04
N ALA A 816 -13.94 7.33 -13.81
CA ALA A 816 -14.04 7.34 -15.28
C ALA A 816 -15.26 6.52 -15.72
N MET A 817 -16.09 7.09 -16.61
CA MET A 817 -17.26 6.41 -17.18
C MET A 817 -17.00 5.96 -18.63
N TYR A 818 -17.13 4.66 -18.87
CA TYR A 818 -16.90 3.97 -20.15
C TYR A 818 -18.17 3.25 -20.62
N ASP A 819 -18.92 3.71 -21.63
CA ASP A 819 -18.80 4.98 -22.34
C ASP A 819 -20.12 5.75 -22.16
N MET A 820 -20.04 7.07 -21.99
CA MET A 820 -21.11 7.88 -21.38
C MET A 820 -22.42 7.94 -22.20
N GLU A 821 -22.37 7.65 -23.49
CA GLU A 821 -23.53 7.50 -24.37
C GLU A 821 -24.47 6.35 -23.95
N ASN A 822 -23.99 5.42 -23.12
CA ASN A 822 -24.80 4.33 -22.59
C ASN A 822 -25.49 4.67 -21.24
N ASP A 823 -25.30 5.89 -20.71
CA ASP A 823 -26.17 6.48 -19.68
C ASP A 823 -27.49 6.96 -20.32
N ASP A 824 -28.48 7.37 -19.54
CA ASP A 824 -29.74 7.88 -20.08
C ASP A 824 -29.63 9.34 -20.57
N VAL A 825 -28.99 9.52 -21.73
CA VAL A 825 -28.75 10.80 -22.40
C VAL A 825 -30.05 11.51 -22.79
N LYS A 826 -31.15 10.77 -23.00
CA LYS A 826 -32.43 11.31 -23.50
C LYS A 826 -33.58 11.25 -22.50
N ASN A 827 -33.32 10.88 -21.26
CA ASN A 827 -34.33 10.74 -20.20
C ASN A 827 -35.45 9.74 -20.55
N LEU A 828 -35.10 8.63 -21.22
CA LEU A 828 -36.01 7.53 -21.56
C LEU A 828 -36.54 6.81 -20.30
N CYS A 829 -35.80 6.83 -19.19
CA CYS A 829 -36.19 6.30 -17.89
C CYS A 829 -37.09 7.23 -17.07
N GLY A 830 -37.27 8.49 -17.46
CA GLY A 830 -37.94 9.50 -16.62
C GLY A 830 -37.17 9.89 -15.35
N LYS A 831 -35.86 9.61 -15.26
CA LYS A 831 -34.98 9.93 -14.11
C LYS A 831 -34.17 11.23 -14.30
N GLY A 832 -34.44 11.99 -15.36
CA GLY A 832 -33.62 13.11 -15.83
C GLY A 832 -32.50 12.66 -16.76
N PHE A 833 -31.86 13.61 -17.44
CA PHE A 833 -30.71 13.35 -18.32
C PHE A 833 -29.47 12.98 -17.50
N TYR A 834 -28.67 12.03 -18.01
CA TYR A 834 -27.39 11.59 -17.40
C TYR A 834 -27.50 11.18 -15.91
N PRO A 835 -28.45 10.32 -15.52
CA PRO A 835 -28.69 9.97 -14.12
C PRO A 835 -27.51 9.27 -13.46
N LEU A 836 -26.78 8.39 -14.16
CA LEU A 836 -25.62 7.72 -13.59
C LEU A 836 -24.44 8.69 -13.45
N LEU A 837 -24.16 9.52 -14.47
CA LEU A 837 -23.06 10.49 -14.43
C LEU A 837 -23.31 11.62 -13.41
N LYS A 838 -24.57 12.02 -13.20
CA LYS A 838 -24.96 12.87 -12.05
C LYS A 838 -24.73 12.14 -10.72
N GLY A 839 -25.04 10.84 -10.65
CA GLY A 839 -24.68 9.97 -9.51
C GLY A 839 -23.19 9.98 -9.17
N VAL A 840 -22.32 9.88 -10.18
CA VAL A 840 -20.85 10.01 -10.04
C VAL A 840 -20.47 11.38 -9.46
N ASN A 841 -20.98 12.47 -10.05
CA ASN A 841 -20.68 13.83 -9.59
C ASN A 841 -21.09 14.04 -8.12
N ILE A 842 -22.30 13.62 -7.74
CA ILE A 842 -22.80 13.69 -6.36
C ILE A 842 -21.93 12.84 -5.42
N GLY A 843 -21.56 11.62 -5.83
CA GLY A 843 -20.68 10.72 -5.06
C GLY A 843 -19.29 11.29 -4.77
N LEU A 844 -18.76 12.10 -5.70
CA LEU A 844 -17.48 12.81 -5.54
C LEU A 844 -17.62 14.19 -4.87
N GLY A 845 -18.82 14.57 -4.41
CA GLY A 845 -19.09 15.87 -3.80
C GLY A 845 -18.96 17.05 -4.76
N ARG A 846 -19.01 16.82 -6.08
CA ARG A 846 -19.01 17.87 -7.10
C ARG A 846 -20.37 18.54 -7.14
N LYS A 847 -20.38 19.88 -7.10
CA LYS A 847 -21.55 20.67 -7.45
C LYS A 847 -21.62 20.77 -8.97
N VAL A 848 -22.70 20.28 -9.55
CA VAL A 848 -23.09 20.57 -10.93
C VAL A 848 -24.38 21.37 -10.86
N GLU A 849 -24.53 22.38 -11.71
CA GLU A 849 -25.78 23.13 -11.81
C GLU A 849 -26.90 22.18 -12.27
N GLU A 850 -28.06 22.25 -11.61
CA GLU A 850 -29.23 21.52 -12.07
C GLU A 850 -29.68 22.07 -13.43
N ASP A 851 -30.23 21.20 -14.28
CA ASP A 851 -30.77 21.60 -15.58
C ASP A 851 -31.91 22.61 -15.37
N VAL A 852 -31.61 23.90 -15.45
CA VAL A 852 -32.61 24.96 -15.44
C VAL A 852 -33.52 24.72 -16.63
N SER A 853 -34.76 24.29 -16.37
CA SER A 853 -35.73 24.05 -17.42
C SER A 853 -35.94 25.33 -18.22
N SER A 854 -35.39 25.37 -19.43
CA SER A 854 -35.56 26.48 -20.36
C SER A 854 -36.98 26.46 -20.92
N GLY A 855 -37.92 26.89 -20.08
CA GLY A 855 -39.34 27.01 -20.37
C GLY A 855 -39.58 28.00 -21.50
N THR A 856 -39.43 27.55 -22.74
CA THR A 856 -39.82 28.30 -23.92
C THR A 856 -41.25 27.92 -24.25
N THR A 857 -42.20 28.64 -23.65
CA THR A 857 -43.63 28.55 -24.00
C THR A 857 -43.84 28.91 -25.47
N THR A 858 -44.06 27.89 -26.30
CA THR A 858 -44.73 28.05 -27.60
C THR A 858 -46.06 27.30 -27.60
N LEU A 859 -47.12 28.04 -27.92
CA LEU A 859 -48.50 27.65 -27.70
C LEU A 859 -48.93 26.47 -28.58
N LYS A 860 -49.67 25.54 -27.98
CA LYS A 860 -50.40 24.48 -28.68
C LYS A 860 -51.78 24.99 -29.13
N PRO A 861 -52.12 24.94 -30.43
CA PRO A 861 -53.51 24.94 -30.87
C PRO A 861 -54.11 23.54 -30.70
N SER A 862 -55.27 23.45 -30.05
CA SER A 862 -56.08 22.24 -30.03
C SER A 862 -56.82 22.03 -31.35
N THR A 863 -57.01 20.77 -31.73
CA THR A 863 -58.32 20.28 -32.17
C THR A 863 -58.49 18.82 -31.77
N THR A 864 -59.71 18.45 -31.42
CA THR A 864 -60.09 17.14 -30.89
C THR A 864 -61.10 16.48 -31.82
N THR A 865 -61.23 15.14 -31.77
CA THR A 865 -62.38 14.34 -32.26
C THR A 865 -62.62 14.34 -33.80
N THR A 866 -63.06 13.27 -34.47
CA THR A 866 -63.64 11.98 -34.02
C THR A 866 -63.59 10.90 -35.13
N ASN A 867 -63.85 9.65 -34.72
CA ASN A 867 -64.46 8.53 -35.48
C ASN A 867 -63.65 7.72 -36.51
N ALA A 868 -63.67 6.40 -36.27
CA ALA A 868 -63.48 5.29 -37.20
C ALA A 868 -64.78 5.07 -38.06
N PRO A 869 -64.91 4.05 -38.94
CA PRO A 869 -63.96 2.99 -39.33
C PRO A 869 -63.80 2.83 -40.86
N THR A 870 -63.07 1.80 -41.33
CA THR A 870 -63.51 0.81 -42.36
C THR A 870 -62.44 -0.26 -42.63
N THR A 871 -62.90 -1.49 -42.89
CA THR A 871 -62.16 -2.75 -43.09
C THR A 871 -61.65 -2.93 -44.54
N THR A 872 -60.78 -3.92 -44.81
CA THR A 872 -60.92 -5.00 -45.84
C THR A 872 -59.57 -5.42 -46.49
N THR A 873 -59.09 -6.64 -46.14
CA THR A 873 -58.72 -7.81 -46.99
C THR A 873 -58.00 -7.56 -48.37
N THR A 874 -57.07 -8.39 -48.94
CA THR A 874 -56.90 -9.87 -48.95
C THR A 874 -55.55 -10.33 -49.61
N THR A 875 -55.12 -11.58 -49.31
CA THR A 875 -54.37 -12.58 -50.15
C THR A 875 -52.89 -12.44 -50.58
N ALA A 876 -52.06 -13.33 -50.00
CA ALA A 876 -51.31 -14.47 -50.62
C ALA A 876 -50.34 -14.31 -51.83
N THR A 877 -49.25 -15.11 -51.83
CA THR A 877 -48.95 -16.18 -52.83
C THR A 877 -47.75 -17.09 -52.43
N ILE A 878 -48.03 -18.38 -52.22
CA ILE A 878 -47.35 -19.64 -52.65
C ILE A 878 -45.87 -19.55 -53.13
N THR A 879 -44.87 -20.12 -52.44
CA THR A 879 -44.36 -21.54 -52.42
C THR A 879 -43.62 -22.04 -53.68
N THR A 880 -42.38 -22.55 -53.52
CA THR A 880 -41.93 -23.81 -54.16
C THR A 880 -40.78 -24.47 -53.39
N THR A 881 -40.56 -25.76 -53.64
CA THR A 881 -39.95 -26.73 -52.70
C THR A 881 -38.87 -27.57 -53.39
N THR A 882 -37.90 -28.12 -52.66
CA THR A 882 -37.37 -29.48 -52.95
C THR A 882 -36.67 -30.11 -51.73
N THR A 883 -36.61 -31.45 -51.68
CA THR A 883 -36.44 -32.23 -50.44
C THR A 883 -35.65 -33.55 -50.61
N LYS A 884 -34.77 -33.87 -49.63
CA LYS A 884 -34.35 -35.23 -49.17
C LYS A 884 -33.67 -36.16 -50.23
N ALA A 885 -33.01 -37.29 -49.91
CA ALA A 885 -32.86 -38.09 -48.67
C ALA A 885 -31.45 -38.78 -48.61
N SER A 886 -30.86 -39.04 -47.44
CA SER A 886 -30.85 -40.32 -46.67
C SER A 886 -30.13 -41.53 -47.28
N THR A 887 -29.13 -42.08 -46.57
CA THR A 887 -28.84 -43.55 -46.53
C THR A 887 -27.96 -43.93 -45.33
N THR A 888 -28.02 -45.20 -44.93
CA THR A 888 -27.34 -45.80 -43.75
C THR A 888 -26.53 -47.04 -44.19
N SER A 889 -25.38 -47.33 -43.59
CA SER A 889 -24.78 -48.69 -43.62
C SER A 889 -23.79 -48.94 -42.47
N THR A 890 -23.41 -50.21 -42.29
CA THR A 890 -22.83 -50.75 -41.04
C THR A 890 -21.55 -51.57 -41.27
N THR A 891 -20.64 -51.50 -40.30
CA THR A 891 -19.45 -52.31 -39.95
C THR A 891 -19.03 -53.54 -40.78
N THR A 892 -17.73 -53.59 -41.17
CA THR A 892 -16.87 -54.79 -41.03
C THR A 892 -15.39 -54.41 -40.74
N THR A 893 -14.64 -55.32 -40.11
CA THR A 893 -13.31 -55.15 -39.50
C THR A 893 -12.08 -55.32 -40.42
N THR A 894 -10.95 -54.69 -40.09
CA THR A 894 -9.60 -55.21 -40.40
C THR A 894 -8.51 -54.70 -39.43
N LYS A 895 -7.39 -55.43 -39.33
CA LYS A 895 -6.28 -55.27 -38.38
C LYS A 895 -4.98 -55.69 -39.09
N ALA A 896 -3.78 -55.18 -38.84
CA ALA A 896 -3.28 -54.17 -37.89
C ALA A 896 -2.45 -53.09 -38.68
N PRO A 897 -1.29 -52.49 -38.28
CA PRO A 897 -0.37 -52.72 -37.14
C PRO A 897 -0.17 -51.54 -36.18
N THR A 898 0.36 -51.87 -35.01
CA THR A 898 0.72 -51.01 -33.89
C THR A 898 1.76 -49.95 -34.26
N THR A 899 1.44 -48.67 -34.04
CA THR A 899 2.44 -47.65 -33.67
C THR A 899 2.01 -47.07 -32.33
N THR A 900 2.89 -47.13 -31.34
CA THR A 900 2.62 -46.69 -29.97
C THR A 900 2.59 -45.17 -29.90
N THR A 901 1.42 -44.58 -30.07
CA THR A 901 1.16 -43.20 -29.63
C THR A 901 1.24 -43.16 -28.09
N PRO A 902 1.96 -42.20 -27.47
CA PRO A 902 1.92 -42.03 -26.03
C PRO A 902 0.49 -41.81 -25.55
N SER A 903 0.14 -42.38 -24.39
CA SER A 903 -1.09 -42.00 -23.68
C SER A 903 -1.13 -40.47 -23.46
N PRO A 904 -2.32 -39.85 -23.38
CA PRO A 904 -2.41 -38.44 -23.00
C PRO A 904 -1.63 -38.21 -21.71
N VAL A 905 -0.82 -37.15 -21.68
CA VAL A 905 0.00 -36.81 -20.52
C VAL A 905 -0.93 -36.48 -19.35
N VAL A 906 -1.10 -37.46 -18.45
CA VAL A 906 -1.83 -37.27 -17.20
C VAL A 906 -0.96 -36.40 -16.30
N LEU A 907 -1.36 -35.14 -16.15
CA LEU A 907 -0.77 -34.22 -15.18
C LEU A 907 -0.85 -34.86 -13.77
N PRO A 908 0.21 -34.73 -12.94
CA PRO A 908 0.18 -35.27 -11.58
C PRO A 908 -1.01 -34.70 -10.82
N THR A 909 -1.85 -35.56 -10.23
CA THR A 909 -3.14 -35.22 -9.58
C THR A 909 -3.03 -34.12 -8.50
N VAL A 910 -1.81 -33.92 -8.00
CA VAL A 910 -1.45 -33.00 -6.92
C VAL A 910 -1.09 -31.59 -7.42
N CYS A 911 -0.68 -31.42 -8.68
CA CYS A 911 -0.28 -30.12 -9.24
C CYS A 911 -0.98 -29.82 -10.57
N PRO A 912 -2.30 -29.54 -10.56
CA PRO A 912 -3.05 -29.15 -11.75
C PRO A 912 -2.87 -27.67 -12.14
N ARG A 913 -2.29 -26.83 -11.27
CA ARG A 913 -2.11 -25.38 -11.46
C ARG A 913 -0.94 -24.83 -10.65
N ASN A 914 -0.51 -23.61 -10.97
CA ASN A 914 0.52 -22.88 -10.22
C ASN A 914 0.02 -22.49 -8.81
N GLY A 915 0.91 -22.45 -7.83
CA GLY A 915 0.63 -22.03 -6.45
C GLY A 915 0.71 -23.17 -5.43
N TYR A 916 0.13 -22.97 -4.24
CA TYR A 916 0.06 -23.98 -3.20
C TYR A 916 -1.22 -24.84 -3.34
N VAL A 917 -1.06 -26.15 -3.26
CA VAL A 917 -2.14 -27.14 -3.35
C VAL A 917 -2.05 -28.09 -2.15
N ARG A 918 -3.11 -28.18 -1.34
CA ARG A 918 -3.17 -29.14 -0.23
C ARG A 918 -3.27 -30.58 -0.75
N ASP A 919 -2.69 -31.53 -0.04
CA ASP A 919 -2.87 -32.95 -0.34
C ASP A 919 -4.37 -33.31 -0.19
N PRO A 920 -5.00 -33.91 -1.21
CA PRO A 920 -6.44 -34.20 -1.17
C PRO A 920 -6.82 -35.26 -0.12
N ASN A 921 -5.85 -36.03 0.39
CA ASN A 921 -6.09 -37.11 1.35
C ASN A 921 -5.47 -36.83 2.73
N ASN A 922 -4.74 -35.73 2.91
CA ASN A 922 -4.12 -35.38 4.19
C ASN A 922 -3.99 -33.86 4.34
N CYS A 923 -4.89 -33.26 5.12
CA CYS A 923 -4.94 -31.80 5.25
C CYS A 923 -3.74 -31.18 5.97
N SER A 924 -2.92 -31.94 6.70
CA SER A 924 -1.62 -31.46 7.20
C SER A 924 -0.54 -31.42 6.13
N VAL A 925 -0.78 -31.95 4.93
CA VAL A 925 0.21 -32.01 3.84
C VAL A 925 -0.19 -31.04 2.72
N TYR A 926 0.79 -30.37 2.12
CA TYR A 926 0.57 -29.52 0.96
C TYR A 926 1.78 -29.51 0.04
N TYR A 927 1.60 -28.98 -1.17
CA TYR A 927 2.59 -28.95 -2.22
C TYR A 927 2.68 -27.54 -2.80
N ARG A 928 3.90 -27.07 -3.08
CA ARG A 928 4.10 -25.89 -3.94
C ARG A 928 4.32 -26.39 -5.37
N CYS A 929 3.44 -25.98 -6.27
CA CYS A 929 3.43 -26.35 -7.67
C CYS A 929 3.87 -25.15 -8.50
N ILE A 930 5.00 -25.24 -9.22
CA ILE A 930 5.48 -24.17 -10.10
C ILE A 930 5.57 -24.69 -11.54
N PRO A 931 5.03 -23.97 -12.55
CA PRO A 931 5.16 -24.34 -13.96
C PRO A 931 6.62 -24.45 -14.39
N ASN A 932 6.91 -25.50 -15.17
CA ASN A 932 8.18 -25.70 -15.85
C ASN A 932 7.89 -26.25 -17.26
N GLY A 933 7.73 -25.34 -18.22
CA GLY A 933 7.21 -25.66 -19.56
C GLY A 933 5.78 -26.24 -19.47
N SER A 934 5.56 -27.38 -20.11
CA SER A 934 4.25 -28.08 -20.13
C SER A 934 3.92 -28.89 -18.86
N PHE A 935 4.76 -28.81 -17.83
CA PHE A 935 4.66 -29.62 -16.61
C PHE A 935 4.73 -28.74 -15.34
N PHE A 936 4.51 -29.35 -14.17
CA PHE A 936 4.71 -28.70 -12.87
C PHE A 936 5.83 -29.37 -12.08
N THR A 937 6.72 -28.57 -11.51
CA THR A 937 7.63 -29.01 -10.45
C THR A 937 6.91 -28.88 -9.11
N SER A 938 6.90 -29.97 -8.33
CA SER A 938 6.18 -30.06 -7.06
C SER A 938 7.14 -30.26 -5.89
N TRP A 939 7.03 -29.41 -4.87
CA TRP A 939 7.71 -29.59 -3.58
C TRP A 939 6.69 -29.90 -2.51
N LYS A 940 6.86 -31.01 -1.80
CA LYS A 940 5.97 -31.47 -0.73
C LYS A 940 6.38 -30.86 0.62
N TYR A 941 5.40 -30.38 1.37
CA TYR A 941 5.53 -29.79 2.69
C TYR A 941 4.50 -30.43 3.64
N THR A 942 4.74 -30.33 4.94
CA THR A 942 3.82 -30.83 5.97
C THR A 942 3.75 -29.83 7.11
N CYS A 943 2.55 -29.43 7.48
CA CYS A 943 2.24 -28.61 8.62
C CYS A 943 2.58 -29.35 9.92
N LEU A 944 3.35 -28.67 10.77
CA LEU A 944 3.81 -29.20 12.06
C LEU A 944 2.69 -29.14 13.11
N ASN A 945 2.89 -29.83 14.23
CA ASN A 945 2.07 -29.73 15.44
C ASN A 945 0.56 -30.02 15.25
N GLY A 946 0.20 -30.88 14.29
CA GLY A 946 -1.20 -31.26 14.01
C GLY A 946 -2.03 -30.18 13.31
N LEU A 947 -1.40 -29.11 12.83
CA LEU A 947 -2.04 -28.06 12.05
C LEU A 947 -2.39 -28.57 10.64
N TYR A 948 -3.41 -27.98 10.02
CA TYR A 948 -3.82 -28.25 8.64
C TYR A 948 -3.40 -27.07 7.75
N PHE A 949 -3.05 -27.35 6.49
CA PHE A 949 -2.73 -26.29 5.53
C PHE A 949 -4.01 -25.55 5.12
N ASN A 950 -4.06 -24.27 5.48
CA ASN A 950 -5.13 -23.36 5.11
C ASN A 950 -4.81 -22.78 3.73
N ILE A 951 -5.50 -23.29 2.70
CA ILE A 951 -5.29 -22.83 1.31
C ILE A 951 -5.65 -21.34 1.15
N VAL A 952 -6.58 -20.82 1.96
CA VAL A 952 -7.05 -19.43 1.88
C VAL A 952 -5.97 -18.45 2.33
N THR A 953 -5.29 -18.75 3.45
CA THR A 953 -4.20 -17.92 3.99
C THR A 953 -2.81 -18.35 3.50
N SER A 954 -2.71 -19.48 2.79
CA SER A 954 -1.46 -20.14 2.40
C SER A 954 -0.50 -20.45 3.58
N THR A 955 -1.05 -20.69 4.77
CA THR A 955 -0.32 -20.98 6.01
C THR A 955 -0.84 -22.25 6.68
N CYS A 956 -0.08 -22.80 7.63
CA CYS A 956 -0.56 -23.86 8.51
C CYS A 956 -1.38 -23.26 9.66
N ASP A 957 -2.62 -23.71 9.83
CA ASP A 957 -3.60 -23.16 10.77
C ASP A 957 -4.31 -24.31 11.52
N TYR A 958 -5.02 -23.97 12.59
CA TYR A 958 -5.70 -24.96 13.42
C TYR A 958 -6.79 -25.69 12.63
N PRO A 959 -6.98 -27.02 12.81
CA PRO A 959 -7.98 -27.79 12.08
C PRO A 959 -9.41 -27.21 12.11
N SER A 960 -9.79 -26.51 13.19
CA SER A 960 -11.10 -25.84 13.32
C SER A 960 -11.30 -24.62 12.41
N ARG A 961 -10.23 -24.08 11.81
CA ARG A 961 -10.24 -22.96 10.86
C ARG A 961 -9.99 -23.39 9.41
N VAL A 962 -9.70 -24.67 9.20
CA VAL A 962 -9.35 -25.23 7.91
C VAL A 962 -10.41 -26.24 7.51
N ALA A 963 -11.24 -25.88 6.52
CA ALA A 963 -12.16 -26.83 5.92
C ALA A 963 -11.36 -27.99 5.29
N CYS A 964 -11.41 -29.14 5.95
CA CYS A 964 -10.83 -30.42 5.59
C CYS A 964 -11.98 -31.42 5.46
#